data_AF-A0A814V2K0-F1
#
_entry.id   AF-A0A814V2K0-F1
#
_cell.length_a   1.000
_cell.length_b   1.000
_cell.length_c   1.000
_cell.angle_alpha   90.00
_cell.angle_beta   90.00
_cell.angle_gamma   90.00
#
_symmetry.space_group_name_H-M   'P 1'
#
loop_
_entity.id
_entity.type
_entity.pdbx_description
1 polymer ?
#
loop_
_entity_poly.entity_id
_entity_poly.type
_entity_poly.pdbx_seq_one_letter_code
_entity_poly.pdbx_strand_id
1 'polypeptide(L)'
;MEKEYTIVFKWILALLFFFQLSYYFLKSKNPVPAIPNQFTSKHARYNYGNEINIGFSDFEIVQSKNYEIELEKKYDVTATLLHWKRTKSVKRAVSYLLDFNFFKEIIIWNNNPEINLEKSVLVKNNASFDRIRIINSKENLKDEAKYRVCAEAKTMACFYVDDDWNAAFYLKSLIADFRSDPYVLHSVTEPYTFYTNLVWTYFDKSIDLHTGFSWIGCGSIFLREYAQRHLQYLQVYLKNNRNLVHLSDVFFSIWLNDIPSQFNINIHEFTGSNSGASFSSTSNFFQYQYQSSILAIRILEHNLRYNQSNATNQLGFRRWSNRRFPHYIKSSSLKDDFIFFTNVLPIDIENIPFNISKDFERGTRKNLPRGSSVAFFVSHTTLKVVDNDSKTCWRSGRNARRGEFFAIDFLHIQTNLSFSLTVRHTRELQDNLDFNLSLDGLWWITYRSLNGIKRKSQNSTSDEHQHVIVFNATEFNAGFHSFRYVAFNERTVFWLECRHVGQHRTSPCYFYYPNFVQIGEQHTYSLDALYNGKFIYFAGDYAFSRSNLCTYSCNLVSHASSWWKTADNLNLQAFNEGLEQVAPVYWKRLVQALLMYNILQFHLTMGCVHVAIPMLLRDFNDWAWKNYPKMFSWFIYL
;
A
#
# COMPACT_ATOMS: atom_id res chain seq x y z
N MET A 1 -36.01 -19.03 26.10
CA MET A 1 -36.96 -18.48 27.11
C MET A 1 -36.27 -17.98 28.39
N GLU A 2 -35.84 -18.78 29.37
CA GLU A 2 -35.28 -18.23 30.64
C GLU A 2 -34.08 -17.27 30.46
N LYS A 3 -33.17 -17.55 29.51
CA LYS A 3 -32.06 -16.65 29.16
C LYS A 3 -32.50 -15.35 28.48
N GLU A 4 -33.59 -15.37 27.72
CA GLU A 4 -34.13 -14.18 27.04
C GLU A 4 -34.91 -13.30 28.02
N TYR A 5 -35.70 -13.90 28.91
CA TYR A 5 -36.36 -13.19 30.02
C TYR A 5 -35.35 -12.52 30.96
N THR A 6 -34.20 -13.16 31.20
CA THR A 6 -33.13 -12.56 32.02
C THR A 6 -32.50 -11.34 31.36
N ILE A 7 -32.38 -11.33 30.02
CA ILE A 7 -31.86 -10.18 29.27
C ILE A 7 -32.88 -9.04 29.30
N VAL A 8 -34.15 -9.33 29.02
CA VAL A 8 -35.24 -8.33 29.05
C VAL A 8 -35.40 -7.75 30.46
N PHE A 9 -35.35 -8.57 31.50
CA PHE A 9 -35.44 -8.11 32.90
C PHE A 9 -34.27 -7.23 33.34
N LYS A 10 -33.05 -7.50 32.85
CA LYS A 10 -31.88 -6.64 33.06
C LYS A 10 -32.02 -5.29 32.35
N TRP A 11 -32.61 -5.27 31.15
CA TRP A 11 -32.95 -4.03 30.45
C TRP A 11 -34.03 -3.23 31.17
N ILE A 12 -35.05 -3.89 31.74
CA ILE A 12 -36.10 -3.26 32.56
C ILE A 12 -35.51 -2.55 33.80
N LEU A 13 -34.63 -3.23 34.53
CA LEU A 13 -33.95 -2.66 35.70
C LEU A 13 -33.03 -1.49 35.34
N ALA A 14 -32.29 -1.57 34.22
CA ALA A 14 -31.44 -0.49 33.74
C ALA A 14 -32.26 0.75 33.35
N LEU A 15 -33.44 0.57 32.73
CA LEU A 15 -34.36 1.65 32.36
C LEU A 15 -35.01 2.31 33.58
N LEU A 16 -35.48 1.54 34.57
CA LEU A 16 -36.05 2.11 35.81
C LEU A 16 -35.01 2.91 36.62
N PHE A 17 -33.76 2.46 36.63
CA PHE A 17 -32.64 3.19 37.25
C PHE A 17 -32.31 4.48 36.47
N PHE A 18 -32.51 4.48 35.15
CA PHE A 18 -32.33 5.61 34.26
C PHE A 18 -33.35 6.76 34.50
N PHE A 19 -34.59 6.41 34.85
CA PHE A 19 -35.64 7.37 35.23
C PHE A 19 -35.27 8.18 36.48
N GLN A 20 -34.72 7.52 37.50
CA GLN A 20 -34.39 8.16 38.77
C GLN A 20 -33.23 9.17 38.64
N LEU A 21 -32.32 8.94 37.70
CA LEU A 21 -31.18 9.82 37.40
C LEU A 21 -31.56 11.09 36.64
N SER A 22 -32.45 10.94 35.65
CA SER A 22 -32.94 12.03 34.82
C SER A 22 -33.71 13.07 35.64
N TYR A 23 -34.48 12.59 36.64
CA TYR A 23 -35.17 13.41 37.63
C TYR A 23 -34.20 14.21 38.52
N TYR A 24 -33.05 13.63 38.90
CA TYR A 24 -32.07 14.27 39.77
C TYR A 24 -31.28 15.39 39.07
N PHE A 25 -30.94 15.22 37.80
CA PHE A 25 -30.23 16.23 36.99
C PHE A 25 -31.11 17.44 36.63
N LEU A 26 -32.42 17.28 36.53
CA LEU A 26 -33.35 18.37 36.23
C LEU A 26 -33.60 19.33 37.41
N LYS A 27 -33.28 18.92 38.64
CA LYS A 27 -33.54 19.72 39.85
C LYS A 27 -32.41 20.71 40.17
N SER A 28 -31.21 20.58 39.60
CA SER A 28 -30.12 21.55 39.78
C SER A 28 -30.28 22.77 38.85
N LYS A 29 -31.24 23.65 39.15
CA LYS A 29 -31.40 24.95 38.48
C LYS A 29 -30.57 26.01 39.21
N ASN A 30 -29.56 26.58 38.56
CA ASN A 30 -29.15 27.97 38.80
C ASN A 30 -29.17 28.71 37.44
N PRO A 31 -29.83 29.88 37.33
CA PRO A 31 -30.12 30.51 36.05
C PRO A 31 -28.98 31.40 35.57
N VAL A 32 -28.72 31.42 34.26
CA VAL A 32 -27.90 32.42 33.57
C VAL A 32 -28.85 33.36 32.80
N PRO A 33 -28.59 34.69 32.75
CA PRO A 33 -29.59 35.68 32.34
C PRO A 33 -29.81 35.74 30.82
N ALA A 34 -31.03 36.13 30.44
CA ALA A 34 -31.50 36.25 29.06
C ALA A 34 -30.84 37.40 28.27
N ILE A 35 -30.62 37.18 26.97
CA ILE A 35 -30.32 38.23 25.98
C ILE A 35 -31.44 38.21 24.91
N PRO A 36 -31.88 39.38 24.39
CA PRO A 36 -33.22 39.55 23.81
C PRO A 36 -33.34 39.08 22.36
N ASN A 37 -34.55 38.62 22.04
CA ASN A 37 -35.06 38.40 20.69
C ASN A 37 -35.10 39.72 19.91
N GLN A 38 -34.31 39.84 18.84
CA GLN A 38 -34.64 40.59 17.63
C GLN A 38 -33.53 40.37 16.59
N PHE A 39 -33.76 39.52 15.59
CA PHE A 39 -33.32 39.78 14.21
C PHE A 39 -34.12 38.88 13.27
N THR A 40 -35.07 39.51 12.59
CA THR A 40 -35.82 39.02 11.45
C THR A 40 -34.89 38.55 10.33
N SER A 41 -35.30 37.48 9.66
CA SER A 41 -34.61 36.79 8.57
C SER A 41 -34.15 37.75 7.45
N LYS A 42 -32.85 38.03 7.42
CA LYS A 42 -32.14 38.20 6.14
C LYS A 42 -31.68 36.82 5.70
N HIS A 43 -32.08 36.42 4.50
CA HIS A 43 -31.54 35.26 3.81
C HIS A 43 -30.00 35.30 3.85
N ALA A 44 -29.41 34.50 4.73
CA ALA A 44 -28.01 34.14 4.62
C ALA A 44 -27.89 33.28 3.36
N ARG A 45 -27.47 33.90 2.26
CA ARG A 45 -26.78 33.17 1.20
C ARG A 45 -25.60 32.49 1.88
N TYR A 46 -25.65 31.17 2.01
CA TYR A 46 -24.46 30.40 2.32
C TYR A 46 -23.47 30.68 1.20
N ASN A 47 -22.46 31.48 1.50
CA ASN A 47 -21.25 31.52 0.70
C ASN A 47 -20.71 30.09 0.69
N TYR A 48 -20.64 29.50 -0.50
CA TYR A 48 -19.79 28.35 -0.79
C TYR A 48 -18.35 28.76 -0.46
N GLY A 49 -17.94 28.59 0.80
CA GLY A 49 -16.56 28.68 1.22
C GLY A 49 -15.82 27.52 0.57
N ASN A 50 -14.81 27.83 -0.24
CA ASN A 50 -14.02 26.92 -1.08
C ASN A 50 -13.09 25.97 -0.30
N GLU A 51 -13.44 25.57 0.92
CA GLU A 51 -12.55 24.78 1.78
C GLU A 51 -13.17 23.43 2.06
N ILE A 52 -12.93 22.50 1.14
CA ILE A 52 -13.11 21.07 1.39
C ILE A 52 -12.02 20.70 2.42
N ASN A 53 -12.41 20.08 3.54
CA ASN A 53 -11.46 19.49 4.48
C ASN A 53 -11.09 18.09 3.98
N ILE A 54 -9.88 17.93 3.47
CA ILE A 54 -9.43 16.79 2.65
C ILE A 54 -8.34 15.96 3.41
N GLY A 55 -8.34 16.02 4.75
CA GLY A 55 -7.27 15.41 5.57
C GLY A 55 -7.59 14.03 6.15
N PHE A 56 -6.53 13.24 6.36
CA PHE A 56 -6.59 12.07 7.24
C PHE A 56 -6.54 12.52 8.70
N SER A 57 -7.26 11.85 9.59
CA SER A 57 -7.17 12.09 11.03
C SER A 57 -5.82 11.62 11.58
N ASP A 58 -5.36 12.24 12.67
CA ASP A 58 -4.15 11.81 13.38
C ASP A 58 -4.21 10.36 13.83
N PHE A 59 -5.40 9.86 14.17
CA PHE A 59 -5.59 8.46 14.49
C PHE A 59 -5.26 7.56 13.29
N GLU A 60 -5.77 7.88 12.10
CA GLU A 60 -5.47 7.12 10.87
C GLU A 60 -3.98 7.19 10.54
N ILE A 61 -3.35 8.37 10.67
CA ILE A 61 -1.91 8.54 10.47
C ILE A 61 -1.11 7.63 11.41
N VAL A 62 -1.45 7.61 12.70
CA VAL A 62 -0.78 6.77 13.70
C VAL A 62 -1.01 5.28 13.42
N GLN A 63 -2.23 4.87 13.05
CA GLN A 63 -2.52 3.48 12.69
C GLN A 63 -1.73 3.04 11.47
N SER A 64 -1.69 3.84 10.41
CA SER A 64 -0.95 3.52 9.20
C SER A 64 0.56 3.49 9.46
N LYS A 65 1.11 4.39 10.29
CA LYS A 65 2.52 4.33 10.73
C LYS A 65 2.84 3.06 11.51
N ASN A 66 1.95 2.65 12.42
CA ASN A 66 2.10 1.39 13.14
C ASN A 66 2.06 0.20 12.19
N TYR A 67 1.16 0.21 11.20
CA TYR A 67 1.11 -0.83 10.18
C TYR A 67 2.40 -0.91 9.34
N GLU A 68 2.97 0.23 8.94
CA GLU A 68 4.27 0.26 8.27
C GLU A 68 5.35 -0.39 9.14
N ILE A 69 5.45 -0.01 10.41
CA ILE A 69 6.41 -0.60 11.37
C ILE A 69 6.22 -2.13 11.50
N GLU A 70 4.98 -2.61 11.57
CA GLU A 70 4.68 -4.04 11.62
C GLU A 70 5.11 -4.75 10.32
N LEU A 71 4.90 -4.15 9.15
CA LEU A 71 5.43 -4.68 7.89
C LEU A 71 6.96 -4.72 7.89
N GLU A 72 7.65 -3.69 8.41
CA GLU A 72 9.11 -3.68 8.47
C GLU A 72 9.67 -4.79 9.37
N LYS A 73 9.01 -5.07 10.50
CA LYS A 73 9.36 -6.17 11.41
C LYS A 73 9.06 -7.53 10.78
N LYS A 74 7.90 -7.66 10.15
CA LYS A 74 7.43 -8.92 9.55
C LYS A 74 8.29 -9.31 8.36
N TYR A 75 8.61 -8.35 7.49
CA TYR A 75 9.37 -8.54 6.26
C TYR A 75 10.79 -7.99 6.43
N ASP A 76 11.53 -8.56 7.37
CA ASP A 76 12.94 -8.29 7.54
C ASP A 76 13.75 -8.82 6.33
N VAL A 77 14.86 -8.15 6.03
CA VAL A 77 15.61 -8.36 4.78
C VAL A 77 17.08 -8.61 5.08
N THR A 78 17.63 -9.63 4.43
CA THR A 78 19.07 -9.87 4.32
C THR A 78 19.53 -9.38 2.95
N ALA A 79 20.61 -8.61 2.90
CA ALA A 79 21.26 -8.31 1.62
C ALA A 79 22.14 -9.49 1.22
N THR A 80 22.05 -9.92 -0.03
CA THR A 80 22.87 -10.98 -0.60
C THR A 80 23.63 -10.46 -1.81
N LEU A 81 24.91 -10.80 -1.87
CA LEU A 81 25.82 -10.37 -2.93
C LEU A 81 26.50 -11.59 -3.53
N LEU A 82 26.54 -11.65 -4.86
CA LEU A 82 27.35 -12.65 -5.57
C LEU A 82 28.68 -12.04 -5.99
N HIS A 83 29.77 -12.60 -5.47
CA HIS A 83 31.12 -12.22 -5.84
C HIS A 83 31.74 -13.24 -6.78
N TRP A 84 32.49 -12.79 -7.79
CA TRP A 84 33.40 -13.66 -8.56
C TRP A 84 34.82 -13.09 -8.65
N LYS A 85 35.02 -12.00 -9.39
CA LYS A 85 36.37 -11.43 -9.64
C LYS A 85 36.54 -9.99 -9.17
N ARG A 86 35.45 -9.24 -8.99
CA ARG A 86 35.51 -7.78 -8.79
C ARG A 86 35.53 -7.39 -7.31
N THR A 87 36.58 -7.78 -6.57
CA THR A 87 36.65 -7.54 -5.12
C THR A 87 36.51 -6.06 -4.74
N LYS A 88 37.04 -5.14 -5.56
CA LYS A 88 36.86 -3.69 -5.35
C LYS A 88 35.40 -3.25 -5.44
N SER A 89 34.63 -3.84 -6.34
CA SER A 89 33.21 -3.52 -6.52
C SER A 89 32.39 -4.13 -5.39
N VAL A 90 32.65 -5.38 -4.98
CA VAL A 90 32.04 -5.98 -3.78
C VAL A 90 32.32 -5.15 -2.53
N LYS A 91 33.55 -4.65 -2.36
CA LYS A 91 33.90 -3.77 -1.25
C LYS A 91 33.05 -2.50 -1.22
N ARG A 92 32.87 -1.84 -2.38
CA ARG A 92 31.97 -0.69 -2.49
C ARG A 92 30.53 -1.08 -2.19
N ALA A 93 30.11 -2.24 -2.68
CA ALA A 93 28.76 -2.73 -2.47
C ALA A 93 28.43 -2.95 -0.99
N VAL A 94 29.30 -3.69 -0.29
CA VAL A 94 29.19 -3.92 1.15
C VAL A 94 29.21 -2.60 1.91
N SER A 95 30.06 -1.64 1.51
CA SER A 95 30.13 -0.33 2.17
C SER A 95 28.78 0.38 2.17
N TYR A 96 28.13 0.52 1.01
CA TYR A 96 26.84 1.23 0.96
C TYR A 96 25.70 0.42 1.59
N LEU A 97 25.72 -0.92 1.48
CA LEU A 97 24.69 -1.77 2.09
C LEU A 97 24.72 -1.68 3.62
N LEU A 98 25.89 -1.47 4.22
CA LEU A 98 26.02 -1.26 5.66
C LEU A 98 25.39 0.05 6.13
N ASP A 99 25.33 1.08 5.27
CA ASP A 99 24.70 2.37 5.57
C ASP A 99 23.17 2.26 5.71
N PHE A 100 22.59 1.15 5.24
CA PHE A 100 21.17 0.88 5.37
C PHE A 100 20.87 0.03 6.61
N ASN A 101 20.10 0.62 7.54
CA ASN A 101 19.74 -0.01 8.81
C ASN A 101 18.64 -1.07 8.70
N PHE A 102 17.93 -1.14 7.57
CA PHE A 102 16.88 -2.14 7.35
C PHE A 102 17.42 -3.55 7.03
N PHE A 103 18.71 -3.69 6.69
CA PHE A 103 19.33 -5.01 6.53
C PHE A 103 19.80 -5.57 7.88
N LYS A 104 19.27 -6.74 8.25
CA LYS A 104 19.68 -7.44 9.47
C LYS A 104 21.01 -8.18 9.30
N GLU A 105 21.28 -8.64 8.09
CA GLU A 105 22.49 -9.38 7.72
C GLU A 105 22.86 -9.03 6.28
N ILE A 106 24.15 -9.13 5.96
CA ILE A 106 24.70 -9.08 4.61
C ILE A 106 25.46 -10.39 4.38
N ILE A 107 25.05 -11.18 3.39
CA ILE A 107 25.72 -12.42 3.02
C ILE A 107 26.40 -12.24 1.66
N ILE A 108 27.71 -12.46 1.61
CA ILE A 108 28.48 -12.50 0.37
C ILE A 108 28.72 -13.96 0.00
N TRP A 109 28.15 -14.39 -1.12
CA TRP A 109 28.49 -15.65 -1.75
C TRP A 109 29.71 -15.44 -2.64
N ASN A 110 30.88 -15.88 -2.20
CA ASN A 110 32.06 -15.89 -3.04
C ASN A 110 32.01 -17.13 -3.94
N ASN A 111 31.67 -16.90 -5.19
CA ASN A 111 31.53 -17.93 -6.21
C ASN A 111 32.88 -18.36 -6.80
N ASN A 112 33.99 -17.73 -6.40
CA ASN A 112 35.33 -17.97 -6.93
C ASN A 112 36.14 -18.92 -6.05
N PRO A 113 36.38 -20.17 -6.48
CA PRO A 113 37.12 -21.15 -5.70
C PRO A 113 38.61 -20.85 -5.59
N GLU A 114 39.15 -19.97 -6.45
CA GLU A 114 40.57 -19.59 -6.44
C GLU A 114 40.89 -18.52 -5.39
N ILE A 115 39.87 -17.86 -4.84
CA ILE A 115 40.02 -16.77 -3.87
C ILE A 115 39.28 -17.16 -2.59
N ASN A 116 39.94 -17.06 -1.45
CA ASN A 116 39.25 -17.13 -0.16
C ASN A 116 38.97 -15.70 0.34
N LEU A 117 37.72 -15.28 0.29
CA LEU A 117 37.33 -13.92 0.65
C LEU A 117 37.21 -13.78 2.17
N GLU A 118 37.88 -12.77 2.73
CA GLU A 118 37.85 -12.46 4.16
C GLU A 118 37.17 -11.13 4.45
N LYS A 119 36.55 -11.00 5.64
CA LYS A 119 35.84 -9.77 6.06
C LYS A 119 36.77 -8.55 6.11
N SER A 120 38.01 -8.75 6.55
CA SER A 120 39.07 -7.74 6.66
C SER A 120 39.37 -7.04 5.32
N VAL A 121 39.17 -7.74 4.20
CA VAL A 121 39.37 -7.19 2.85
C VAL A 121 38.23 -6.21 2.48
N LEU A 122 37.01 -6.54 2.91
CA LEU A 122 35.79 -5.82 2.58
C LEU A 122 35.59 -4.59 3.46
N VAL A 123 35.80 -4.71 4.77
CA VAL A 123 35.53 -3.65 5.75
C VAL A 123 36.70 -3.43 6.67
N LYS A 124 36.99 -2.15 6.98
CA LYS A 124 38.05 -1.77 7.92
C LYS A 124 37.60 -1.81 9.39
N ASN A 125 36.30 -1.66 9.64
CA ASN A 125 35.74 -1.57 10.98
C ASN A 125 35.25 -2.95 11.46
N ASN A 126 35.84 -3.45 12.55
CA ASN A 126 35.47 -4.73 13.15
C ASN A 126 34.02 -4.75 13.67
N ALA A 127 33.44 -3.61 14.07
CA ALA A 127 32.06 -3.56 14.56
C ALA A 127 31.04 -3.97 13.48
N SER A 128 31.38 -3.83 12.19
CA SER A 128 30.52 -4.26 11.08
C SER A 128 30.62 -5.77 10.80
N PHE A 129 31.59 -6.48 11.39
CA PHE A 129 31.85 -7.89 11.06
C PHE A 129 30.69 -8.79 11.46
N ASP A 130 29.94 -8.43 12.51
CA ASP A 130 28.81 -9.22 13.01
C ASP A 130 27.62 -9.22 12.05
N ARG A 131 27.47 -8.16 11.25
CA ARG A 131 26.42 -8.07 10.22
C ARG A 131 26.81 -8.77 8.92
N ILE A 132 28.08 -9.16 8.75
CA ILE A 132 28.60 -9.70 7.48
C ILE A 132 28.85 -11.20 7.63
N ARG A 133 28.33 -12.00 6.71
CA ARG A 133 28.67 -13.41 6.54
C ARG A 133 29.24 -13.63 5.15
N ILE A 134 30.33 -14.40 5.06
CA ILE A 134 30.94 -14.77 3.78
C ILE A 134 30.84 -16.28 3.64
N ILE A 135 30.35 -16.74 2.49
CA ILE A 135 30.30 -18.15 2.12
C ILE A 135 31.24 -18.33 0.93
N ASN A 136 32.38 -18.98 1.15
CA ASN A 136 33.35 -19.30 0.10
C ASN A 136 32.97 -20.62 -0.57
N SER A 137 32.47 -20.56 -1.79
CA SER A 137 32.05 -21.71 -2.58
C SER A 137 33.26 -22.49 -3.10
N LYS A 138 33.14 -23.81 -3.16
CA LYS A 138 34.17 -24.70 -3.74
C LYS A 138 34.15 -24.73 -5.27
N GLU A 139 33.10 -24.18 -5.88
CA GLU A 139 32.90 -24.14 -7.32
C GLU A 139 32.07 -22.92 -7.75
N ASN A 140 32.04 -22.65 -9.07
CA ASN A 140 31.24 -21.57 -9.63
C ASN A 140 29.81 -22.05 -9.94
N LEU A 141 28.87 -21.72 -9.06
CA LEU A 141 27.46 -22.11 -9.18
C LEU A 141 26.63 -21.18 -10.08
N LYS A 142 27.23 -20.17 -10.71
CA LYS A 142 26.52 -19.20 -11.58
C LYS A 142 25.28 -18.61 -10.88
N ASP A 143 24.14 -18.53 -11.56
CA ASP A 143 22.89 -17.97 -11.04
C ASP A 143 22.26 -18.81 -9.91
N GLU A 144 22.61 -20.10 -9.78
CA GLU A 144 22.08 -20.93 -8.70
C GLU A 144 22.51 -20.41 -7.30
N ALA A 145 23.70 -19.79 -7.23
CA ALA A 145 24.25 -19.21 -6.01
C ALA A 145 23.29 -18.21 -5.35
N LYS A 146 22.54 -17.44 -6.14
CA LYS A 146 21.59 -16.40 -5.70
C LYS A 146 20.50 -16.98 -4.78
N TYR A 147 20.02 -18.16 -5.14
CA TYR A 147 18.96 -18.85 -4.40
C TYR A 147 19.51 -19.61 -3.21
N ARG A 148 20.71 -20.18 -3.32
CA ARG A 148 21.39 -20.84 -2.18
C ARG A 148 21.68 -19.85 -1.07
N VAL A 149 22.27 -18.70 -1.41
CA VAL A 149 22.58 -17.68 -0.40
C VAL A 149 21.31 -17.13 0.26
N CYS A 150 20.23 -16.95 -0.50
CA CYS A 150 18.98 -16.50 0.07
C CYS A 150 18.31 -17.57 0.94
N ALA A 151 18.31 -18.84 0.51
CA ALA A 151 17.75 -19.95 1.28
C ALA A 151 18.41 -20.13 2.66
N GLU A 152 19.70 -19.76 2.76
CA GLU A 152 20.50 -19.77 3.98
C GLU A 152 20.35 -18.50 4.84
N ALA A 153 19.60 -17.49 4.37
CA ALA A 153 19.39 -16.24 5.11
C ALA A 153 18.55 -16.47 6.37
N LYS A 154 18.79 -15.67 7.42
CA LYS A 154 18.03 -15.77 8.67
C LYS A 154 16.68 -15.05 8.62
N THR A 155 16.59 -14.01 7.81
CA THR A 155 15.39 -13.17 7.62
C THR A 155 14.37 -13.82 6.69
N MET A 156 13.19 -13.20 6.60
CA MET A 156 12.09 -13.69 5.78
C MET A 156 12.27 -13.41 4.29
N ALA A 157 12.99 -12.33 3.94
CA ALA A 157 13.25 -11.94 2.56
C ALA A 157 14.73 -11.67 2.30
N CYS A 158 15.11 -11.68 1.03
CA CYS A 158 16.46 -11.36 0.58
C CYS A 158 16.40 -10.28 -0.48
N PHE A 159 17.21 -9.24 -0.30
CA PHE A 159 17.60 -8.36 -1.40
C PHE A 159 18.85 -8.95 -2.06
N TYR A 160 18.87 -9.09 -3.38
CA TYR A 160 20.00 -9.61 -4.13
C TYR A 160 20.52 -8.58 -5.15
N VAL A 161 21.84 -8.48 -5.31
CA VAL A 161 22.48 -7.73 -6.41
C VAL A 161 23.84 -8.35 -6.80
N ASP A 162 24.19 -8.31 -8.09
CA ASP A 162 25.50 -8.74 -8.59
C ASP A 162 26.63 -7.76 -8.19
N ASP A 163 27.90 -8.19 -8.31
CA ASP A 163 29.06 -7.40 -7.90
C ASP A 163 29.40 -6.19 -8.80
N ASP A 164 28.68 -5.94 -9.89
CA ASP A 164 28.86 -4.79 -10.78
C ASP A 164 27.85 -3.66 -10.58
N TRP A 165 26.69 -3.90 -9.97
CA TRP A 165 25.62 -2.89 -9.90
C TRP A 165 25.60 -2.09 -8.61
N ASN A 166 25.39 -0.77 -8.74
CA ASN A 166 25.20 0.13 -7.62
C ASN A 166 23.71 0.31 -7.31
N ALA A 167 23.23 -0.37 -6.26
CA ALA A 167 21.82 -0.32 -5.88
C ALA A 167 21.39 0.90 -5.07
N ALA A 168 22.32 1.77 -4.68
CA ALA A 168 22.05 2.88 -3.77
C ALA A 168 20.98 3.88 -4.29
N PHE A 169 20.69 3.88 -5.59
CA PHE A 169 19.78 4.83 -6.24
C PHE A 169 18.31 4.37 -6.31
N TYR A 170 17.98 3.16 -5.87
CA TYR A 170 16.63 2.60 -5.99
C TYR A 170 16.24 1.65 -4.85
N LEU A 171 17.12 1.48 -3.86
CA LEU A 171 16.96 0.45 -2.84
C LEU A 171 15.80 0.71 -1.89
N LYS A 172 15.58 1.98 -1.49
CA LYS A 172 14.45 2.37 -0.63
C LYS A 172 13.14 2.14 -1.35
N SER A 173 13.05 2.56 -2.62
CA SER A 173 11.88 2.32 -3.46
C SER A 173 11.58 0.84 -3.62
N LEU A 174 12.60 0.03 -3.93
CA LEU A 174 12.45 -1.41 -4.12
C LEU A 174 11.95 -2.12 -2.86
N ILE A 175 12.46 -1.73 -1.68
CA ILE A 175 12.04 -2.32 -0.39
C ILE A 175 10.64 -1.86 0.02
N ALA A 176 10.32 -0.57 -0.16
CA ALA A 176 8.98 -0.06 0.15
C ALA A 176 7.90 -0.72 -0.72
N ASP A 177 8.23 -0.95 -1.99
CA ASP A 177 7.37 -1.64 -2.95
C ASP A 177 7.23 -3.13 -2.62
N PHE A 178 8.32 -3.82 -2.25
CA PHE A 178 8.27 -5.19 -1.76
C PHE A 178 7.38 -5.35 -0.54
N ARG A 179 7.51 -4.49 0.46
CA ARG A 179 6.69 -4.56 1.68
C ARG A 179 5.20 -4.35 1.39
N SER A 180 4.86 -3.65 0.30
CA SER A 180 3.49 -3.47 -0.14
C SER A 180 2.89 -4.68 -0.86
N ASP A 181 3.71 -5.51 -1.50
CA ASP A 181 3.25 -6.75 -2.18
C ASP A 181 4.29 -7.89 -2.07
N PRO A 182 4.59 -8.39 -0.86
CA PRO A 182 5.77 -9.22 -0.61
C PRO A 182 5.73 -10.61 -1.23
N TYR A 183 4.60 -10.99 -1.83
CA TYR A 183 4.40 -12.30 -2.44
C TYR A 183 4.72 -12.31 -3.94
N VAL A 184 5.16 -11.20 -4.53
CA VAL A 184 5.64 -11.16 -5.92
C VAL A 184 7.15 -10.99 -5.96
N LEU A 185 7.79 -11.37 -7.06
CA LEU A 185 9.20 -11.03 -7.31
C LEU A 185 9.30 -9.56 -7.66
N HIS A 186 10.12 -8.81 -6.92
CA HIS A 186 10.44 -7.43 -7.27
C HIS A 186 11.85 -7.36 -7.84
N SER A 187 12.03 -6.59 -8.90
CA SER A 187 13.32 -6.49 -9.57
C SER A 187 13.47 -5.15 -10.27
N VAL A 188 14.67 -4.93 -10.79
CA VAL A 188 15.10 -3.66 -11.35
C VAL A 188 15.79 -3.91 -12.67
N THR A 189 15.50 -3.10 -13.67
CA THR A 189 16.13 -3.21 -14.98
C THR A 189 16.08 -1.87 -15.73
N GLU A 190 16.88 -1.75 -16.78
CA GLU A 190 16.75 -0.65 -17.73
C GLU A 190 15.57 -0.85 -18.70
N PRO A 191 15.01 0.22 -19.27
CA PRO A 191 13.76 0.16 -20.02
C PRO A 191 13.73 -0.74 -21.27
N TYR A 192 14.81 -0.82 -22.04
CA TYR A 192 14.87 -1.68 -23.22
C TYR A 192 14.77 -3.16 -22.82
N THR A 193 15.47 -3.55 -21.75
CA THR A 193 15.45 -4.88 -21.17
C THR A 193 14.10 -5.17 -20.51
N PHE A 194 13.50 -4.21 -19.80
CA PHE A 194 12.13 -4.34 -19.31
C PHE A 194 11.15 -4.69 -20.43
N TYR A 195 11.18 -3.92 -21.53
CA TYR A 195 10.32 -4.18 -22.68
C TYR A 195 10.56 -5.58 -23.27
N THR A 196 11.82 -6.03 -23.27
CA THR A 196 12.19 -7.38 -23.72
C THR A 196 11.62 -8.45 -22.80
N ASN A 197 11.68 -8.24 -21.49
CA ASN A 197 11.14 -9.15 -20.49
C ASN A 197 9.62 -9.29 -20.62
N LEU A 198 8.90 -8.21 -20.98
CA LEU A 198 7.45 -8.25 -21.20
C LEU A 198 7.03 -9.23 -22.30
N VAL A 199 7.88 -9.47 -23.31
CA VAL A 199 7.62 -10.45 -24.37
C VAL A 199 7.55 -11.88 -23.80
N TRP A 200 8.23 -12.11 -22.69
CA TRP A 200 8.27 -13.38 -21.95
C TRP A 200 7.24 -13.40 -20.82
N THR A 201 6.05 -12.83 -21.06
CA THR A 201 4.91 -12.88 -20.13
C THR A 201 3.77 -13.67 -20.76
N TYR A 202 3.21 -14.60 -19.98
CA TYR A 202 2.29 -15.64 -20.42
C TYR A 202 1.04 -15.68 -19.55
N PHE A 203 -0.10 -15.76 -20.23
CA PHE A 203 -1.43 -15.79 -19.61
C PHE A 203 -2.28 -16.92 -20.20
N ASP A 204 -2.80 -17.78 -19.33
CA ASP A 204 -3.88 -18.71 -19.66
C ASP A 204 -4.77 -18.90 -18.42
N LYS A 205 -5.90 -18.20 -18.43
CA LYS A 205 -6.89 -18.23 -17.33
C LYS A 205 -7.49 -19.62 -17.12
N SER A 206 -7.51 -20.49 -18.13
CA SER A 206 -8.12 -21.83 -18.02
C SER A 206 -7.35 -22.77 -17.09
N ILE A 207 -6.09 -22.44 -16.78
CA ILE A 207 -5.17 -23.24 -15.96
C ILE A 207 -4.48 -22.43 -14.86
N ASP A 208 -4.95 -21.21 -14.61
CA ASP A 208 -4.32 -20.25 -13.68
C ASP A 208 -2.83 -19.98 -13.99
N LEU A 209 -2.48 -19.90 -15.28
CA LEU A 209 -1.14 -19.52 -15.74
C LEU A 209 -1.03 -18.00 -15.83
N HIS A 210 -0.18 -17.42 -15.00
CA HIS A 210 0.03 -15.98 -14.89
C HIS A 210 1.49 -15.67 -14.59
N THR A 211 2.38 -15.79 -15.58
CA THR A 211 3.82 -15.72 -15.29
C THR A 211 4.56 -14.76 -16.20
N GLY A 212 5.70 -14.24 -15.73
CA GLY A 212 6.58 -13.38 -16.51
C GLY A 212 8.05 -13.59 -16.16
N PHE A 213 8.91 -13.18 -17.10
CA PHE A 213 10.35 -13.21 -16.89
C PHE A 213 10.86 -11.92 -16.26
N SER A 214 11.90 -12.03 -15.44
CA SER A 214 12.72 -10.90 -15.02
C SER A 214 14.14 -11.31 -14.72
N TRP A 215 15.08 -10.43 -15.05
CA TRP A 215 16.47 -10.53 -14.60
C TRP A 215 16.60 -10.08 -13.15
N ILE A 216 17.41 -10.80 -12.39
CA ILE A 216 17.52 -10.64 -10.92
C ILE A 216 18.82 -9.91 -10.54
N GLY A 217 19.81 -9.92 -11.45
CA GLY A 217 21.17 -9.41 -11.27
C GLY A 217 21.28 -7.94 -10.85
N CYS A 218 20.46 -7.09 -11.45
CA CYS A 218 20.50 -5.63 -11.27
C CYS A 218 19.85 -5.14 -9.97
N GLY A 219 19.50 -6.02 -9.03
CA GLY A 219 18.72 -5.66 -7.85
C GLY A 219 17.36 -6.31 -7.88
N SER A 220 17.10 -7.14 -6.88
CA SER A 220 15.81 -7.83 -6.73
C SER A 220 15.54 -8.14 -5.27
N ILE A 221 14.26 -8.33 -4.93
CA ILE A 221 13.85 -8.76 -3.60
C ILE A 221 12.71 -9.76 -3.70
N PHE A 222 12.84 -10.84 -2.92
CA PHE A 222 11.91 -11.96 -2.89
C PHE A 222 12.00 -12.70 -1.55
N LEU A 223 10.97 -13.50 -1.25
CA LEU A 223 10.92 -14.28 -0.02
C LEU A 223 11.95 -15.40 -0.02
N ARG A 224 12.56 -15.65 1.15
CA ARG A 224 13.46 -16.80 1.38
C ARG A 224 12.81 -18.12 0.97
N GLU A 225 11.52 -18.27 1.29
CA GLU A 225 10.74 -19.46 0.94
C GLU A 225 10.65 -19.69 -0.58
N TYR A 226 10.67 -18.62 -1.39
CA TYR A 226 10.71 -18.74 -2.85
C TYR A 226 12.05 -19.31 -3.31
N ALA A 227 13.16 -18.86 -2.70
CA ALA A 227 14.48 -19.42 -2.98
C ALA A 227 14.56 -20.91 -2.62
N GLN A 228 14.08 -21.28 -1.42
CA GLN A 228 14.08 -22.65 -0.93
C GLN A 228 13.28 -23.59 -1.84
N ARG A 229 12.06 -23.18 -2.22
CA ARG A 229 11.24 -23.95 -3.15
C ARG A 229 11.84 -24.04 -4.54
N HIS A 230 12.45 -22.96 -5.03
CA HIS A 230 13.12 -22.98 -6.31
C HIS A 230 14.25 -23.99 -6.37
N LEU A 231 15.08 -24.08 -5.33
CA LEU A 231 16.13 -25.10 -5.24
C LEU A 231 15.54 -26.53 -5.29
N GLN A 232 14.38 -26.77 -4.68
CA GLN A 232 13.68 -28.05 -4.79
C GLN A 232 13.19 -28.30 -6.23
N TYR A 233 12.64 -27.29 -6.90
CA TYR A 233 12.23 -27.39 -8.30
C TYR A 233 13.39 -27.70 -9.24
N LEU A 234 14.55 -27.08 -9.05
CA LEU A 234 15.74 -27.38 -9.84
C LEU A 234 16.14 -28.86 -9.70
N GLN A 235 16.10 -29.40 -8.48
CA GLN A 235 16.42 -30.81 -8.22
C GLN A 235 15.45 -31.78 -8.87
N VAL A 236 14.15 -31.46 -8.87
CA VAL A 236 13.10 -32.32 -9.42
C VAL A 236 13.02 -32.22 -10.94
N TYR A 237 12.87 -31.01 -11.46
CA TYR A 237 12.52 -30.79 -12.86
C TYR A 237 13.73 -30.65 -13.78
N LEU A 238 14.91 -30.28 -13.28
CA LEU A 238 16.14 -30.16 -14.07
C LEU A 238 17.18 -31.24 -13.77
N LYS A 239 16.79 -32.34 -13.12
CA LYS A 239 17.70 -33.48 -12.82
C LYS A 239 18.47 -33.96 -14.06
N ASN A 240 17.81 -34.01 -15.21
CA ASN A 240 18.37 -34.46 -16.49
C ASN A 240 18.93 -33.32 -17.35
N ASN A 241 18.82 -32.06 -16.91
CA ASN A 241 19.22 -30.85 -17.64
C ASN A 241 20.09 -29.94 -16.76
N ARG A 242 21.06 -30.52 -16.03
CA ARG A 242 21.86 -29.79 -15.03
C ARG A 242 22.65 -28.62 -15.60
N ASN A 243 23.04 -28.69 -16.87
CA ASN A 243 23.71 -27.59 -17.57
C ASN A 243 22.86 -26.31 -17.68
N LEU A 244 21.52 -26.43 -17.60
CA LEU A 244 20.60 -25.28 -17.64
C LEU A 244 20.41 -24.63 -16.28
N VAL A 245 20.83 -25.26 -15.18
CA VAL A 245 20.76 -24.69 -13.83
C VAL A 245 21.55 -23.37 -13.74
N HIS A 246 22.55 -23.18 -14.60
CA HIS A 246 23.28 -21.91 -14.68
C HIS A 246 22.43 -20.71 -15.11
N LEU A 247 21.24 -20.93 -15.67
CA LEU A 247 20.23 -19.93 -16.04
C LEU A 247 19.04 -19.93 -15.07
N SER A 248 19.31 -20.16 -13.78
CA SER A 248 18.28 -20.28 -12.75
C SER A 248 17.31 -19.09 -12.71
N ASP A 249 17.72 -17.87 -13.06
CA ASP A 249 16.85 -16.68 -13.14
C ASP A 249 15.64 -16.86 -14.05
N VAL A 250 15.82 -17.55 -15.18
CA VAL A 250 14.75 -17.86 -16.13
C VAL A 250 13.72 -18.79 -15.48
N PHE A 251 14.19 -19.85 -14.86
CA PHE A 251 13.32 -20.83 -14.21
C PHE A 251 12.64 -20.24 -12.98
N PHE A 252 13.36 -19.49 -12.15
CA PHE A 252 12.82 -18.89 -10.94
C PHE A 252 11.66 -17.96 -11.24
N SER A 253 11.89 -16.94 -12.07
CA SER A 253 10.87 -15.94 -12.38
C SER A 253 9.62 -16.59 -13.00
N ILE A 254 9.81 -17.49 -13.97
CA ILE A 254 8.69 -18.18 -14.62
C ILE A 254 7.94 -19.09 -13.63
N TRP A 255 8.64 -19.85 -12.79
CA TRP A 255 8.03 -20.83 -11.88
C TRP A 255 7.36 -20.23 -10.64
N LEU A 256 7.49 -18.94 -10.38
CA LEU A 256 6.65 -18.29 -9.37
C LEU A 256 5.17 -18.26 -9.77
N ASN A 257 4.87 -18.50 -11.06
CA ASN A 257 3.53 -18.37 -11.63
C ASN A 257 2.90 -17.01 -11.27
N ASP A 258 3.74 -15.97 -11.35
CA ASP A 258 3.36 -14.60 -11.11
C ASP A 258 4.17 -13.64 -11.99
N ILE A 259 3.66 -12.44 -12.23
CA ILE A 259 4.32 -11.46 -13.13
C ILE A 259 5.30 -10.59 -12.33
N PRO A 260 6.61 -10.61 -12.57
CA PRO A 260 7.53 -9.82 -11.76
C PRO A 260 7.17 -8.32 -11.73
N SER A 261 7.32 -7.72 -10.56
CA SER A 261 7.13 -6.31 -10.25
C SER A 261 8.43 -5.56 -10.56
N GLN A 262 8.60 -5.09 -11.80
CA GLN A 262 9.90 -4.57 -12.27
C GLN A 262 9.92 -3.04 -12.30
N PHE A 263 11.00 -2.46 -11.76
CA PHE A 263 11.31 -1.05 -11.89
C PHE A 263 12.08 -0.77 -13.19
N ASN A 264 11.69 0.32 -13.86
CA ASN A 264 12.41 0.91 -14.98
C ASN A 264 13.30 2.04 -14.47
N ILE A 265 14.62 1.83 -14.43
CA ILE A 265 15.58 2.85 -13.97
C ILE A 265 16.78 2.96 -14.90
N ASN A 266 17.60 3.99 -14.69
CA ASN A 266 18.97 3.98 -15.19
C ASN A 266 19.83 3.16 -14.22
N ILE A 267 20.28 1.99 -14.68
CA ILE A 267 21.21 1.15 -13.91
C ILE A 267 22.62 1.74 -13.96
N HIS A 268 23.30 1.73 -12.82
CA HIS A 268 24.65 2.29 -12.67
C HIS A 268 25.65 1.20 -12.29
N GLU A 269 26.69 1.01 -13.10
CA GLU A 269 27.78 0.10 -12.78
C GLU A 269 28.83 0.76 -11.89
N PHE A 270 29.47 0.00 -10.99
CA PHE A 270 30.56 0.49 -10.14
C PHE A 270 31.81 0.88 -10.92
N THR A 271 32.03 0.25 -12.06
CA THR A 271 33.19 0.44 -12.93
C THR A 271 32.67 0.33 -14.35
N GLY A 272 32.78 1.39 -15.16
CA GLY A 272 32.42 1.36 -16.58
C GLY A 272 33.36 0.51 -17.44
N SER A 273 33.75 -0.67 -16.95
CA SER A 273 34.81 -1.48 -17.51
C SER A 273 34.28 -2.78 -18.10
N ASN A 274 34.35 -2.85 -19.42
CA ASN A 274 34.58 -4.03 -20.26
C ASN A 274 35.00 -5.27 -19.48
N SER A 275 34.03 -6.13 -19.13
CA SER A 275 34.33 -7.50 -18.74
C SER A 275 33.58 -8.43 -19.68
N GLY A 276 34.19 -8.74 -20.82
CA GLY A 276 33.73 -9.78 -21.76
C GLY A 276 33.83 -11.21 -21.20
N ALA A 277 33.65 -11.37 -19.89
CA ALA A 277 33.69 -12.63 -19.16
C ALA A 277 32.36 -12.91 -18.43
N SER A 278 31.31 -12.13 -18.67
CA SER A 278 29.97 -12.47 -18.20
C SER A 278 29.46 -13.70 -18.98
N PHE A 279 28.61 -14.51 -18.37
CA PHE A 279 27.99 -15.62 -19.09
C PHE A 279 27.14 -15.13 -20.27
N SER A 280 26.56 -13.93 -20.13
CA SER A 280 25.78 -13.23 -21.15
C SER A 280 26.57 -12.82 -22.39
N SER A 281 27.91 -12.75 -22.31
CA SER A 281 28.76 -12.42 -23.47
C SER A 281 29.16 -13.64 -24.31
N THR A 282 28.70 -14.84 -23.95
CA THR A 282 28.96 -16.06 -24.76
C THR A 282 28.09 -16.08 -26.03
N SER A 283 28.64 -16.56 -27.15
CA SER A 283 27.95 -16.54 -28.46
C SER A 283 26.62 -17.29 -28.47
N ASN A 284 26.48 -18.32 -27.61
CA ASN A 284 25.28 -19.16 -27.53
C ASN A 284 24.31 -18.72 -26.43
N PHE A 285 24.57 -17.62 -25.73
CA PHE A 285 23.75 -17.20 -24.58
C PHE A 285 22.27 -17.06 -24.93
N PHE A 286 21.95 -16.36 -26.03
CA PHE A 286 20.57 -16.18 -26.46
C PHE A 286 19.86 -17.50 -26.78
N GLN A 287 20.59 -18.48 -27.34
CA GLN A 287 20.04 -19.80 -27.60
C GLN A 287 19.74 -20.54 -26.29
N TYR A 288 20.67 -20.52 -25.33
CA TYR A 288 20.45 -21.15 -24.02
C TYR A 288 19.33 -20.48 -23.23
N GLN A 289 19.25 -19.14 -23.27
CA GLN A 289 18.18 -18.39 -22.65
C GLN A 289 16.83 -18.79 -23.26
N TYR A 290 16.71 -18.78 -24.59
CA TYR A 290 15.49 -19.19 -25.28
C TYR A 290 15.07 -20.63 -24.93
N GLN A 291 16.01 -21.58 -24.99
CA GLN A 291 15.76 -22.97 -24.63
C GLN A 291 15.29 -23.12 -23.17
N SER A 292 15.93 -22.40 -22.25
CA SER A 292 15.58 -22.42 -20.84
C SER A 292 14.19 -21.84 -20.60
N SER A 293 13.84 -20.75 -21.27
CA SER A 293 12.51 -20.13 -21.14
C SER A 293 11.41 -21.04 -21.67
N ILE A 294 11.62 -21.67 -22.84
CA ILE A 294 10.66 -22.63 -23.41
C ILE A 294 10.52 -23.87 -22.52
N LEU A 295 11.61 -24.37 -21.95
CA LEU A 295 11.55 -25.50 -21.01
C LEU A 295 10.81 -25.11 -19.72
N ALA A 296 11.12 -23.94 -19.15
CA ALA A 296 10.50 -23.45 -17.93
C ALA A 296 8.97 -23.34 -18.07
N ILE A 297 8.50 -22.72 -19.16
CA ILE A 297 7.06 -22.55 -19.40
C ILE A 297 6.36 -23.87 -19.71
N ARG A 298 7.00 -24.80 -20.44
CA ARG A 298 6.45 -26.15 -20.68
C ARG A 298 6.26 -26.92 -19.37
N ILE A 299 7.24 -26.87 -18.48
CA ILE A 299 7.16 -27.54 -17.17
C ILE A 299 6.03 -26.93 -16.34
N LEU A 300 5.96 -25.60 -16.27
CA LEU A 300 4.92 -24.90 -15.52
C LEU A 300 3.52 -25.25 -16.05
N GLU A 301 3.31 -25.07 -17.35
CA GLU A 301 2.02 -25.33 -18.00
C GLU A 301 1.55 -26.77 -17.83
N HIS A 302 2.46 -27.74 -18.01
CA HIS A 302 2.14 -29.15 -17.81
C HIS A 302 1.71 -29.45 -16.38
N ASN A 303 2.41 -28.88 -15.38
CA ASN A 303 2.04 -29.08 -13.98
C ASN A 303 0.71 -28.41 -13.64
N LEU A 304 0.42 -27.22 -14.19
CA LEU A 304 -0.86 -26.55 -13.99
C LEU A 304 -2.02 -27.30 -14.66
N ARG A 305 -1.82 -27.96 -15.81
CA ARG A 305 -2.88 -28.74 -16.47
C ARG A 305 -3.16 -30.09 -15.80
N TYR A 306 -2.11 -30.83 -15.46
CA TYR A 306 -2.24 -32.25 -15.17
C TYR A 306 -2.00 -32.62 -13.70
N ASN A 307 -1.34 -31.77 -12.92
CA ASN A 307 -0.93 -32.10 -11.55
C ASN A 307 -1.72 -31.36 -10.46
N GLN A 308 -2.74 -30.56 -10.81
CA GLN A 308 -3.59 -29.85 -9.83
C GLN A 308 -4.37 -30.78 -8.89
N SER A 309 -4.69 -32.02 -9.32
CA SER A 309 -5.48 -32.99 -8.55
C SER A 309 -4.71 -33.71 -7.44
N ASN A 310 -3.37 -33.66 -7.44
CA ASN A 310 -2.52 -34.23 -6.39
C ASN A 310 -2.21 -33.17 -5.32
N ALA A 311 -3.25 -32.60 -4.71
CA ALA A 311 -3.18 -31.53 -3.71
C ALA A 311 -2.39 -31.88 -2.42
N THR A 312 -1.91 -33.12 -2.31
CA THR A 312 -1.05 -33.61 -1.22
C THR A 312 0.44 -33.39 -1.47
N ASN A 313 0.87 -33.09 -2.70
CA ASN A 313 2.28 -32.81 -3.00
C ASN A 313 2.61 -31.33 -2.75
N GLN A 314 3.47 -31.08 -1.77
CA GLN A 314 3.97 -29.74 -1.37
C GLN A 314 4.70 -28.95 -2.49
N LEU A 315 4.98 -29.56 -3.65
CA LEU A 315 5.78 -29.03 -4.75
C LEU A 315 4.94 -28.57 -5.96
N GLY A 316 3.86 -27.82 -5.72
CA GLY A 316 3.04 -27.23 -6.79
C GLY A 316 3.41 -25.78 -7.12
N PHE A 317 3.32 -25.40 -8.40
CA PHE A 317 3.50 -24.01 -8.88
C PHE A 317 2.31 -23.10 -8.56
N ARG A 318 1.89 -23.09 -7.29
CA ARG A 318 0.77 -22.29 -6.81
C ARG A 318 1.14 -20.81 -6.80
N ARG A 319 0.31 -19.97 -7.42
CA ARG A 319 0.37 -18.50 -7.26
C ARG A 319 -0.07 -18.14 -5.84
N TRP A 320 0.73 -17.35 -5.14
CA TRP A 320 0.46 -16.92 -3.76
C TRP A 320 0.05 -15.47 -3.65
N SER A 321 0.31 -14.64 -4.66
CA SER A 321 -0.08 -13.24 -4.58
C SER A 321 -1.60 -13.07 -4.66
N ASN A 322 -2.08 -12.20 -3.79
CA ASN A 322 -3.31 -11.45 -4.00
C ASN A 322 -2.86 -10.02 -4.29
N ARG A 323 -2.39 -9.78 -5.52
CA ARG A 323 -1.88 -8.47 -5.92
C ARG A 323 -2.86 -7.38 -5.56
N ARG A 324 -2.33 -6.34 -4.92
CA ARG A 324 -3.12 -5.19 -4.49
C ARG A 324 -3.59 -4.33 -5.65
N PHE A 325 -2.75 -4.20 -6.67
CA PHE A 325 -3.04 -3.44 -7.88
C PHE A 325 -2.89 -4.35 -9.11
N PRO A 326 -3.53 -3.98 -10.24
CA PRO A 326 -3.25 -4.59 -11.55
C PRO A 326 -1.76 -4.53 -11.88
N HIS A 327 -1.30 -5.18 -12.95
CA HIS A 327 0.11 -5.03 -13.35
C HIS A 327 0.43 -3.56 -13.69
N TYR A 328 1.49 -3.01 -13.11
CA TYR A 328 1.93 -1.64 -13.33
C TYR A 328 3.43 -1.54 -13.60
N ILE A 329 3.79 -0.55 -14.41
CA ILE A 329 5.15 -0.10 -14.63
C ILE A 329 5.49 1.01 -13.66
N LYS A 330 6.75 1.06 -13.22
CA LYS A 330 7.19 2.03 -12.22
C LYS A 330 8.64 2.43 -12.38
N SER A 331 8.98 3.57 -11.81
CA SER A 331 10.33 4.12 -11.73
C SER A 331 10.52 4.81 -10.39
N SER A 332 11.69 4.62 -9.78
CA SER A 332 12.10 5.41 -8.64
C SER A 332 12.58 6.78 -9.11
N SER A 333 12.36 7.78 -8.28
CA SER A 333 12.99 9.10 -8.38
C SER A 333 14.51 9.03 -8.31
N LEU A 334 15.19 10.04 -8.86
CA LEU A 334 16.66 10.14 -8.81
C LEU A 334 17.25 10.10 -7.39
N LYS A 335 16.48 10.56 -6.39
CA LYS A 335 16.89 10.57 -4.98
C LYS A 335 16.37 9.38 -4.19
N ASP A 336 15.64 8.48 -4.84
CA ASP A 336 15.03 7.31 -4.23
C ASP A 336 14.12 7.67 -3.04
N ASP A 337 13.33 8.75 -3.20
CA ASP A 337 12.45 9.32 -2.17
C ASP A 337 10.96 9.19 -2.50
N PHE A 338 10.63 8.81 -3.74
CA PHE A 338 9.30 8.39 -4.17
C PHE A 338 9.36 7.51 -5.44
N ILE A 339 8.24 6.84 -5.73
CA ILE A 339 8.01 5.99 -6.90
C ILE A 339 6.91 6.61 -7.75
N PHE A 340 7.12 6.75 -9.05
CA PHE A 340 6.05 6.98 -10.02
C PHE A 340 5.64 5.64 -10.63
N PHE A 341 4.33 5.36 -10.72
CA PHE A 341 3.84 4.13 -11.32
C PHE A 341 2.52 4.31 -12.08
N THR A 342 2.26 3.43 -13.04
CA THR A 342 1.03 3.42 -13.84
C THR A 342 0.70 2.01 -14.32
N ASN A 343 -0.58 1.67 -14.38
CA ASN A 343 -1.04 0.40 -14.98
C ASN A 343 -1.17 0.48 -16.51
N VAL A 344 -0.77 1.60 -17.13
CA VAL A 344 -0.73 1.74 -18.58
C VAL A 344 0.55 1.10 -19.13
N LEU A 345 0.44 -0.17 -19.51
CA LEU A 345 1.54 -0.95 -20.06
C LEU A 345 1.84 -0.57 -21.52
N PRO A 346 3.10 -0.71 -21.98
CA PRO A 346 3.44 -0.47 -23.38
C PRO A 346 2.87 -1.52 -24.34
N ILE A 347 2.51 -2.69 -23.81
CA ILE A 347 1.90 -3.81 -24.53
C ILE A 347 0.72 -4.31 -23.70
N ASP A 348 -0.43 -4.54 -24.34
CA ASP A 348 -1.62 -5.11 -23.72
C ASP A 348 -1.46 -6.64 -23.54
N ILE A 349 -0.55 -7.03 -22.64
CA ILE A 349 -0.07 -8.41 -22.50
C ILE A 349 -1.13 -9.40 -22.03
N GLU A 350 -2.11 -8.95 -21.23
CA GLU A 350 -3.17 -9.80 -20.68
C GLU A 350 -4.15 -10.30 -21.74
N ASN A 351 -4.29 -9.55 -22.84
CA ASN A 351 -5.18 -9.86 -23.95
C ASN A 351 -4.52 -10.73 -25.03
N ILE A 352 -3.28 -11.17 -24.81
CA ILE A 352 -2.57 -12.02 -25.77
C ILE A 352 -2.64 -13.47 -25.26
N PRO A 353 -3.52 -14.31 -25.83
CA PRO A 353 -3.64 -15.69 -25.40
C PRO A 353 -2.32 -16.42 -25.65
N PHE A 354 -2.01 -17.39 -24.79
CA PHE A 354 -0.83 -18.23 -24.93
C PHE A 354 -1.22 -19.70 -25.01
N ASN A 355 -0.76 -20.38 -26.05
CA ASN A 355 -0.80 -21.82 -26.18
C ASN A 355 0.59 -22.35 -26.55
N ILE A 356 1.26 -23.02 -25.62
CA ILE A 356 2.64 -23.49 -25.84
C ILE A 356 2.78 -24.46 -27.02
N SER A 357 1.72 -25.20 -27.39
CA SER A 357 1.75 -26.12 -28.54
C SER A 357 1.69 -25.40 -29.89
N LYS A 358 1.23 -24.15 -29.93
CA LYS A 358 1.03 -23.36 -31.15
C LYS A 358 1.94 -22.14 -31.22
N ASP A 359 2.35 -21.61 -30.07
CA ASP A 359 2.98 -20.30 -29.94
C ASP A 359 4.44 -20.37 -29.46
N PHE A 360 5.25 -21.27 -30.07
CA PHE A 360 6.68 -21.38 -29.72
C PHE A 360 7.44 -20.06 -29.90
N GLU A 361 7.04 -19.25 -30.88
CA GLU A 361 7.67 -17.94 -31.13
C GLU A 361 7.17 -16.82 -30.20
N ARG A 362 6.24 -17.09 -29.25
CA ARG A 362 5.67 -16.07 -28.35
C ARG A 362 6.74 -15.32 -27.56
N GLY A 363 7.79 -16.01 -27.13
CA GLY A 363 8.95 -15.42 -26.45
C GLY A 363 9.86 -14.59 -27.35
N THR A 364 9.46 -14.29 -28.58
CA THR A 364 10.24 -13.48 -29.53
C THR A 364 9.52 -12.18 -29.83
N ARG A 365 10.31 -11.12 -30.11
CA ARG A 365 9.77 -9.81 -30.51
C ARG A 365 8.94 -9.85 -31.80
N LYS A 366 8.99 -10.95 -32.56
CA LYS A 366 8.21 -11.13 -33.79
C LYS A 366 6.71 -11.26 -33.52
N ASN A 367 6.33 -11.66 -32.31
CA ASN A 367 4.93 -11.88 -31.88
C ASN A 367 4.39 -10.75 -30.98
N LEU A 368 4.94 -9.54 -31.12
CA LEU A 368 4.39 -8.36 -30.49
C LEU A 368 3.11 -7.89 -31.20
N PRO A 369 2.09 -7.40 -30.47
CA PRO A 369 0.91 -6.79 -31.10
C PRO A 369 1.30 -5.65 -32.04
N ARG A 370 0.54 -5.48 -33.14
CA ARG A 370 0.72 -4.34 -34.05
C ARG A 370 0.68 -3.01 -33.29
N GLY A 371 1.60 -2.11 -33.60
CA GLY A 371 1.76 -0.81 -32.91
C GLY A 371 2.76 -0.82 -31.76
N SER A 372 3.27 -1.98 -31.36
CA SER A 372 4.38 -2.12 -30.41
C SER A 372 5.65 -1.43 -30.92
N SER A 373 6.22 -0.50 -30.16
CA SER A 373 7.46 0.20 -30.52
C SER A 373 8.39 0.34 -29.32
N VAL A 374 9.50 -0.41 -29.35
CA VAL A 374 10.55 -0.34 -28.31
C VAL A 374 11.17 1.04 -28.25
N ALA A 375 11.44 1.65 -29.41
CA ALA A 375 12.02 2.99 -29.49
C ALA A 375 11.08 4.04 -28.89
N PHE A 376 9.78 3.95 -29.17
CA PHE A 376 8.78 4.83 -28.55
C PHE A 376 8.73 4.63 -27.03
N PHE A 377 8.71 3.38 -26.55
CA PHE A 377 8.70 3.11 -25.12
C PHE A 377 9.93 3.70 -24.43
N VAL A 378 11.15 3.39 -24.91
CA VAL A 378 12.41 3.84 -24.31
C VAL A 378 12.51 5.38 -24.27
N SER A 379 11.94 6.08 -25.25
CA SER A 379 11.91 7.55 -25.29
C SER A 379 10.90 8.18 -24.32
N HIS A 380 9.88 7.44 -23.89
CA HIS A 380 8.74 7.96 -23.12
C HIS A 380 8.36 7.07 -21.92
N THR A 381 9.34 6.44 -21.26
CA THR A 381 9.13 5.53 -20.13
C THR A 381 8.69 6.27 -18.87
N THR A 382 8.27 5.54 -17.83
CA THR A 382 7.97 6.09 -16.49
C THR A 382 9.16 6.82 -15.87
N LEU A 383 10.39 6.48 -16.27
CA LEU A 383 11.61 7.13 -15.80
C LEU A 383 11.66 8.61 -16.21
N LYS A 384 11.03 8.95 -17.34
CA LYS A 384 10.98 10.32 -17.87
C LYS A 384 10.10 11.26 -17.07
N VAL A 385 9.31 10.75 -16.11
CA VAL A 385 8.58 11.60 -15.15
C VAL A 385 9.48 12.05 -14.00
N VAL A 386 10.50 11.25 -13.70
CA VAL A 386 11.26 11.32 -12.44
C VAL A 386 12.76 11.51 -12.66
N ASP A 387 13.18 11.84 -13.89
CA ASP A 387 14.56 12.09 -14.30
C ASP A 387 15.03 13.55 -14.10
N ASN A 388 14.16 14.41 -13.51
CA ASN A 388 14.41 15.83 -13.27
C ASN A 388 14.71 16.64 -14.56
N ASP A 389 14.33 16.14 -15.74
CA ASP A 389 14.41 16.88 -17.00
C ASP A 389 13.03 17.37 -17.45
N SER A 390 12.82 18.69 -17.43
CA SER A 390 11.56 19.31 -17.89
C SER A 390 11.25 19.10 -19.38
N LYS A 391 12.22 18.64 -20.18
CA LYS A 391 12.07 18.39 -21.62
C LYS A 391 11.63 16.97 -21.93
N THR A 392 11.68 16.06 -20.97
CA THR A 392 11.24 14.67 -21.12
C THR A 392 9.88 14.48 -20.46
N CYS A 393 9.19 13.39 -20.83
CA CYS A 393 7.91 13.03 -20.25
C CYS A 393 7.63 11.54 -20.44
N TRP A 394 6.83 10.97 -19.55
CA TRP A 394 6.17 9.69 -19.86
C TRP A 394 5.01 9.95 -20.80
N ARG A 395 4.83 9.08 -21.79
CA ARG A 395 3.70 9.11 -22.73
C ARG A 395 3.18 7.70 -22.95
N SER A 396 1.87 7.55 -22.87
CA SER A 396 1.21 6.32 -23.30
C SER A 396 1.32 6.16 -24.81
N GLY A 397 1.53 4.94 -25.31
CA GLY A 397 1.54 4.65 -26.76
C GLY A 397 0.14 4.61 -27.39
N ARG A 398 -0.89 4.80 -26.56
CA ARG A 398 -2.31 4.77 -26.92
C ARG A 398 -3.09 5.67 -25.97
N ASN A 399 -4.35 5.91 -26.29
CA ASN A 399 -5.27 6.51 -25.34
C ASN A 399 -5.41 5.60 -24.11
N ALA A 400 -5.42 6.23 -22.95
CA ALA A 400 -5.75 5.63 -21.68
C ALA A 400 -7.22 5.16 -21.70
N ARG A 401 -7.53 4.13 -20.93
CA ARG A 401 -8.85 3.49 -20.87
C ARG A 401 -9.44 3.65 -19.48
N ARG A 402 -10.77 3.56 -19.37
CA ARG A 402 -11.45 3.49 -18.08
C ARG A 402 -10.82 2.43 -17.17
N GLY A 403 -10.45 2.83 -15.95
CA GLY A 403 -9.76 1.98 -14.97
C GLY A 403 -8.23 2.03 -15.05
N GLU A 404 -7.68 2.74 -16.03
CA GLU A 404 -6.27 3.09 -16.05
C GLU A 404 -5.98 4.29 -15.16
N PHE A 405 -4.79 4.27 -14.57
CA PHE A 405 -4.33 5.26 -13.62
C PHE A 405 -2.82 5.44 -13.68
N PHE A 406 -2.38 6.58 -13.18
CA PHE A 406 -1.01 6.80 -12.74
C PHE A 406 -1.02 7.27 -11.29
N ALA A 407 0.08 7.01 -10.59
CA ALA A 407 0.18 7.23 -9.17
C ALA A 407 1.61 7.52 -8.71
N ILE A 408 1.71 8.10 -7.52
CA ILE A 408 2.97 8.37 -6.81
C ILE A 408 2.92 7.68 -5.44
N ASP A 409 3.96 6.92 -5.08
CA ASP A 409 4.19 6.35 -3.74
C ASP A 409 5.38 7.06 -3.07
N PHE A 410 5.17 7.75 -1.95
CA PHE A 410 6.22 8.48 -1.20
C PHE A 410 7.01 7.60 -0.22
N LEU A 411 6.94 6.27 -0.40
CA LEU A 411 7.63 5.20 0.35
C LEU A 411 7.14 5.02 1.78
N HIS A 412 6.84 6.12 2.45
CA HIS A 412 6.39 6.23 3.83
C HIS A 412 5.37 7.36 3.94
N ILE A 413 4.63 7.36 5.05
CA ILE A 413 3.73 8.46 5.39
C ILE A 413 4.55 9.74 5.67
N GLN A 414 4.59 10.63 4.69
CA GLN A 414 5.23 11.94 4.83
C GLN A 414 4.36 12.87 5.67
N THR A 415 4.95 13.86 6.33
CA THR A 415 4.23 15.02 6.88
C THR A 415 4.84 16.26 6.25
N ASN A 416 4.03 17.19 5.74
CA ASN A 416 4.49 18.44 5.09
C ASN A 416 5.20 18.20 3.75
N LEU A 417 4.60 17.37 2.91
CA LEU A 417 5.05 17.17 1.55
C LEU A 417 4.58 18.34 0.68
N SER A 418 5.45 18.83 -0.20
CA SER A 418 5.07 19.60 -1.39
C SER A 418 5.53 18.79 -2.58
N PHE A 419 4.69 18.62 -3.60
CA PHE A 419 5.12 18.05 -4.87
C PHE A 419 4.31 18.70 -5.98
N SER A 420 4.92 18.94 -7.14
CA SER A 420 4.24 19.31 -8.37
C SER A 420 4.15 18.11 -9.30
N LEU A 421 3.09 18.00 -10.09
CA LEU A 421 3.06 17.06 -11.21
C LEU A 421 2.40 17.78 -12.37
N THR A 422 3.14 17.96 -13.47
CA THR A 422 2.60 18.59 -14.67
C THR A 422 2.04 17.53 -15.60
N VAL A 423 0.71 17.50 -15.73
CA VAL A 423 0.03 16.61 -16.68
C VAL A 423 -0.49 17.44 -17.83
N ARG A 424 -0.15 17.07 -19.07
CA ARG A 424 -0.77 17.61 -20.29
C ARG A 424 -1.92 16.70 -20.70
N HIS A 425 -3.12 17.26 -20.79
CA HIS A 425 -4.36 16.53 -21.07
C HIS A 425 -5.40 17.36 -21.83
N THR A 426 -6.46 16.70 -22.33
CA THR A 426 -7.64 17.36 -22.91
C THR A 426 -8.55 17.92 -21.83
N ARG A 427 -9.38 18.91 -22.15
CA ARG A 427 -10.37 19.47 -21.21
C ARG A 427 -11.35 18.41 -20.70
N GLU A 428 -11.78 17.50 -21.57
CA GLU A 428 -12.66 16.38 -21.22
C GLU A 428 -12.03 15.44 -20.18
N LEU A 429 -10.72 15.18 -20.26
CA LEU A 429 -10.03 14.41 -19.23
C LEU A 429 -10.08 15.13 -17.88
N GLN A 430 -9.91 16.45 -17.86
CA GLN A 430 -9.91 17.24 -16.62
C GLN A 430 -11.21 17.08 -15.84
N ASP A 431 -12.32 17.13 -16.56
CA ASP A 431 -13.66 17.05 -15.99
C ASP A 431 -13.97 15.64 -15.46
N ASN A 432 -13.24 14.63 -15.96
CA ASN A 432 -13.43 13.20 -15.68
C ASN A 432 -12.31 12.56 -14.85
N LEU A 433 -11.28 13.32 -14.44
CA LEU A 433 -10.17 12.80 -13.65
C LEU A 433 -10.57 12.74 -12.18
N ASP A 434 -10.67 11.53 -11.64
CA ASP A 434 -10.82 11.32 -10.20
C ASP A 434 -9.43 11.35 -9.55
N PHE A 435 -9.32 12.02 -8.40
CA PHE A 435 -8.11 12.09 -7.60
C PHE A 435 -8.29 11.24 -6.34
N ASN A 436 -7.37 10.33 -6.06
CA ASN A 436 -7.44 9.45 -4.89
C ASN A 436 -6.20 9.60 -4.02
N LEU A 437 -6.41 9.58 -2.71
CA LEU A 437 -5.35 9.59 -1.70
C LEU A 437 -5.42 8.33 -0.85
N SER A 438 -4.26 7.82 -0.42
CA SER A 438 -4.21 6.75 0.57
C SER A 438 -2.98 6.85 1.47
N LEU A 439 -3.15 6.52 2.76
CA LEU A 439 -2.05 6.40 3.73
C LEU A 439 -1.35 5.04 3.64
N ASP A 440 -2.10 3.98 3.36
CA ASP A 440 -1.63 2.61 3.45
C ASP A 440 -1.67 1.88 2.10
N GLY A 441 -2.46 2.39 1.14
CA GLY A 441 -2.81 1.84 -0.17
C GLY A 441 -4.05 0.93 -0.16
N LEU A 442 -4.66 0.67 1.00
CA LEU A 442 -5.81 -0.24 1.19
C LEU A 442 -7.06 0.62 1.17
N TRP A 443 -7.01 1.73 1.90
CA TRP A 443 -8.11 2.65 2.03
C TRP A 443 -7.84 3.93 1.25
N TRP A 444 -8.74 4.23 0.32
CA TRP A 444 -8.61 5.33 -0.61
C TRP A 444 -9.71 6.36 -0.40
N ILE A 445 -9.35 7.63 -0.33
CA ILE A 445 -10.30 8.74 -0.38
C ILE A 445 -10.37 9.28 -1.80
N THR A 446 -11.54 9.20 -2.42
CA THR A 446 -11.78 9.67 -3.79
C THR A 446 -12.37 11.07 -3.81
N TYR A 447 -11.76 11.93 -4.60
CA TYR A 447 -12.21 13.28 -4.90
C TYR A 447 -12.61 13.37 -6.37
N ARG A 448 -13.87 13.71 -6.60
CA ARG A 448 -14.47 13.77 -7.94
C ARG A 448 -14.25 15.15 -8.53
N SER A 449 -13.66 15.19 -9.72
CA SER A 449 -13.42 16.39 -10.52
C SER A 449 -12.47 17.39 -9.86
N LEU A 450 -11.48 17.86 -10.61
CA LEU A 450 -10.49 18.86 -10.15
C LEU A 450 -11.07 20.30 -10.09
N ASN A 451 -12.39 20.46 -10.13
CA ASN A 451 -13.06 21.76 -10.27
C ASN A 451 -12.81 22.75 -9.11
N GLY A 452 -12.14 22.34 -8.03
CA GLY A 452 -11.70 23.22 -6.93
C GLY A 452 -10.21 23.58 -6.89
N ILE A 453 -9.36 22.97 -7.74
CA ILE A 453 -7.91 23.25 -7.73
C ILE A 453 -7.63 24.52 -8.55
N LYS A 454 -6.96 25.51 -7.93
CA LYS A 454 -6.69 26.81 -8.55
C LYS A 454 -5.95 26.65 -9.87
N ARG A 455 -6.56 27.16 -10.94
CA ARG A 455 -6.00 27.15 -12.29
C ARG A 455 -4.90 28.20 -12.41
N LYS A 456 -3.67 27.80 -12.72
CA LYS A 456 -2.74 28.68 -13.44
C LYS A 456 -2.89 28.38 -14.93
N SER A 457 -3.90 28.99 -15.57
CA SER A 457 -3.98 28.94 -17.03
C SER A 457 -2.85 29.78 -17.61
N GLN A 458 -1.85 29.15 -18.22
CA GLN A 458 -0.99 29.87 -19.15
C GLN A 458 -1.83 30.16 -20.40
N ASN A 459 -1.92 31.43 -20.79
CA ASN A 459 -2.60 31.88 -21.99
C ASN A 459 -1.88 31.32 -23.23
N SER A 460 -2.22 30.11 -23.69
CA SER A 460 -1.78 29.60 -24.99
C SER A 460 -2.93 29.68 -25.98
N THR A 461 -2.74 30.49 -27.03
CA THR A 461 -3.72 30.80 -28.08
C THR A 461 -3.81 29.74 -29.20
N SER A 462 -3.43 28.48 -28.93
CA SER A 462 -3.55 27.38 -29.89
C SER A 462 -4.64 26.40 -29.48
N ASP A 463 -5.46 25.96 -30.44
CA ASP A 463 -6.60 25.03 -30.28
C ASP A 463 -6.24 23.65 -29.67
N GLU A 464 -4.96 23.33 -29.51
CA GLU A 464 -4.53 22.29 -28.58
C GLU A 464 -4.47 22.88 -27.16
N HIS A 465 -5.62 22.86 -26.47
CA HIS A 465 -5.72 23.26 -25.07
C HIS A 465 -4.95 22.29 -24.17
N GLN A 466 -3.64 22.51 -24.06
CA GLN A 466 -2.79 21.83 -23.11
C GLN A 466 -3.00 22.45 -21.73
N HIS A 467 -3.85 21.80 -20.94
CA HIS A 467 -4.01 22.16 -19.55
C HIS A 467 -2.84 21.61 -18.75
N VAL A 468 -2.28 22.42 -17.86
CA VAL A 468 -1.28 22.01 -16.86
C VAL A 468 -1.96 22.04 -15.51
N ILE A 469 -2.12 20.87 -14.90
CA ILE A 469 -2.45 20.81 -13.48
C ILE A 469 -1.14 20.90 -12.72
N VAL A 470 -1.07 21.74 -11.70
CA VAL A 470 0.01 21.70 -10.71
C VAL A 470 -0.66 21.33 -9.41
N PHE A 471 -0.40 20.11 -8.94
CA PHE A 471 -0.70 19.77 -7.57
C PHE A 471 0.29 20.53 -6.69
N ASN A 472 -0.20 21.19 -5.64
CA ASN A 472 0.67 21.76 -4.63
C ASN A 472 0.09 21.37 -3.28
N ALA A 473 0.71 20.39 -2.63
CA ALA A 473 0.25 19.88 -1.35
C ALA A 473 0.21 20.96 -0.25
N THR A 474 0.92 22.09 -0.41
CA THR A 474 0.85 23.24 0.51
C THR A 474 -0.38 24.15 0.29
N GLU A 475 -1.09 24.02 -0.83
CA GLU A 475 -2.29 24.82 -1.13
C GLU A 475 -3.57 24.20 -0.57
N PHE A 476 -3.49 22.98 -0.04
CA PHE A 476 -4.59 22.33 0.63
C PHE A 476 -4.56 22.66 2.13
N ASN A 477 -5.75 22.76 2.74
CA ASN A 477 -5.90 23.05 4.17
C ASN A 477 -5.08 22.09 5.05
N ALA A 478 -4.80 22.54 6.27
CA ALA A 478 -4.19 21.74 7.33
C ALA A 478 -4.91 20.39 7.47
N GLY A 479 -4.28 19.31 6.98
CA GLY A 479 -4.91 17.98 6.88
C GLY A 479 -4.36 17.14 5.72
N PHE A 480 -3.92 17.78 4.64
CA PHE A 480 -3.30 17.12 3.48
C PHE A 480 -1.85 16.70 3.68
N HIS A 481 -1.34 16.74 4.91
CA HIS A 481 0.09 16.63 5.12
C HIS A 481 0.60 15.20 5.03
N SER A 482 -0.30 14.20 5.11
CA SER A 482 0.06 12.79 5.24
C SER A 482 -0.66 11.91 4.24
N PHE A 483 0.06 11.42 3.25
CA PHE A 483 -0.39 10.37 2.34
C PHE A 483 0.84 9.63 1.82
N ARG A 484 0.68 8.33 1.57
CA ARG A 484 1.68 7.52 0.89
C ARG A 484 1.41 7.50 -0.62
N TYR A 485 0.13 7.38 -1.01
CA TYR A 485 -0.28 7.27 -2.40
C TYR A 485 -1.13 8.44 -2.88
N VAL A 486 -0.87 8.85 -4.12
CA VAL A 486 -1.75 9.70 -4.93
C VAL A 486 -2.05 8.96 -6.22
N ALA A 487 -3.31 8.72 -6.56
CA ALA A 487 -3.69 8.05 -7.81
C ALA A 487 -4.74 8.86 -8.59
N PHE A 488 -4.64 8.82 -9.90
CA PHE A 488 -5.53 9.53 -10.81
C PHE A 488 -6.28 8.54 -11.68
N ASN A 489 -7.58 8.40 -11.48
CA ASN A 489 -8.40 7.41 -12.18
C ASN A 489 -9.21 8.05 -13.31
N GLU A 490 -9.23 7.39 -14.46
CA GLU A 490 -9.95 7.86 -15.65
C GLU A 490 -11.34 7.23 -15.79
N ARG A 491 -12.33 8.03 -16.24
CA ARG A 491 -13.69 7.56 -16.63
C ARG A 491 -13.93 7.45 -18.14
N THR A 492 -13.05 8.03 -18.97
CA THR A 492 -13.16 8.15 -20.44
C THR A 492 -11.81 7.78 -21.13
N VAL A 493 -11.52 8.14 -22.39
CA VAL A 493 -10.37 7.60 -23.17
C VAL A 493 -9.47 8.71 -23.76
N PHE A 494 -8.24 8.96 -23.27
CA PHE A 494 -7.37 10.06 -23.80
C PHE A 494 -5.85 9.84 -23.74
N TRP A 495 -5.10 10.73 -24.40
CA TRP A 495 -3.62 10.82 -24.32
C TRP A 495 -3.16 11.43 -22.99
N LEU A 496 -2.15 10.83 -22.36
CA LEU A 496 -1.57 11.32 -21.10
C LEU A 496 -0.06 11.58 -21.23
N GLU A 497 0.36 12.77 -20.84
CA GLU A 497 1.77 13.18 -20.79
C GLU A 497 2.08 13.75 -19.40
N CYS A 498 3.02 13.16 -18.68
CA CYS A 498 3.44 13.60 -17.33
C CYS A 498 4.88 14.14 -17.33
N ARG A 499 5.09 15.31 -16.70
CA ARG A 499 6.38 15.98 -16.52
C ARG A 499 6.64 16.30 -15.04
N HIS A 500 7.92 16.22 -14.66
CA HIS A 500 8.62 16.71 -13.44
C HIS A 500 7.86 16.73 -12.09
N VAL A 501 8.47 16.11 -11.07
CA VAL A 501 8.03 16.13 -9.67
C VAL A 501 9.13 16.65 -8.74
N GLY A 502 8.88 17.70 -7.93
CA GLY A 502 9.87 18.29 -7.00
C GLY A 502 9.31 18.76 -5.64
N GLN A 503 10.12 18.70 -4.55
CA GLN A 503 9.69 18.96 -3.15
C GLN A 503 10.23 20.25 -2.48
N HIS A 504 9.43 20.86 -1.58
CA HIS A 504 9.76 21.97 -0.66
C HIS A 504 9.11 21.80 0.74
N ARG A 505 9.67 22.38 1.83
CA ARG A 505 9.26 22.17 3.26
C ARG A 505 8.70 23.43 3.97
N THR A 506 7.69 23.30 4.85
CA THR A 506 7.40 24.12 6.07
C THR A 506 6.29 23.50 7.00
N SER A 507 6.16 23.95 8.26
CA SER A 507 5.38 23.44 9.44
C SER A 507 4.07 24.24 9.79
N PRO A 508 3.29 24.00 10.90
CA PRO A 508 2.39 22.86 11.21
C PRO A 508 0.94 23.20 11.74
N CYS A 509 0.07 22.15 11.78
CA CYS A 509 -1.11 21.80 12.64
C CYS A 509 -2.53 22.46 12.51
N TYR A 510 -3.61 21.63 12.49
CA TYR A 510 -4.76 21.46 13.44
C TYR A 510 -5.76 20.35 12.95
N PHE A 511 -6.58 19.74 13.84
CA PHE A 511 -7.31 18.43 13.75
C PHE A 511 -8.83 18.52 13.46
N TYR A 512 -9.51 17.43 13.00
CA TYR A 512 -10.87 16.89 13.40
C TYR A 512 -11.31 15.63 12.55
N TYR A 513 -12.29 14.80 13.01
CA TYR A 513 -12.50 13.33 12.72
C TYR A 513 -13.90 12.89 12.16
N PRO A 514 -14.10 11.67 11.53
CA PRO A 514 -15.43 11.13 11.17
C PRO A 514 -15.71 9.61 11.46
N ASN A 515 -16.96 9.20 11.83
CA ASN A 515 -17.63 7.90 11.50
C ASN A 515 -19.17 8.02 11.47
N PHE A 516 -19.72 9.01 10.79
CA PHE A 516 -21.18 9.11 10.52
C PHE A 516 -21.40 9.61 9.11
N VAL A 517 -22.56 9.33 8.53
CA VAL A 517 -22.97 9.98 7.28
C VAL A 517 -23.75 11.23 7.67
N GLN A 518 -23.24 12.40 7.30
CA GLN A 518 -23.98 13.64 7.48
C GLN A 518 -25.11 13.71 6.44
N ILE A 519 -26.35 13.75 6.91
CA ILE A 519 -27.54 13.96 6.06
C ILE A 519 -28.22 15.22 6.58
N GLY A 520 -27.98 16.36 5.90
CA GLY A 520 -28.41 17.67 6.38
C GLY A 520 -27.67 18.09 7.67
N GLU A 521 -28.41 18.59 8.67
CA GLU A 521 -27.88 18.97 10.00
C GLU A 521 -27.89 17.81 11.01
N GLN A 522 -27.83 16.56 10.53
CA GLN A 522 -27.89 15.37 11.39
C GLN A 522 -26.81 14.37 11.02
N HIS A 523 -26.25 13.74 12.06
CA HIS A 523 -25.32 12.63 11.94
C HIS A 523 -26.11 11.34 11.94
N THR A 524 -26.04 10.58 10.85
CA THR A 524 -26.83 9.37 10.68
C THR A 524 -25.95 8.14 10.86
N TYR A 525 -26.36 7.28 11.80
CA TYR A 525 -25.73 5.98 12.07
C TYR A 525 -26.59 4.88 11.45
N SER A 526 -25.96 3.94 10.77
CA SER A 526 -26.56 2.64 10.44
C SER A 526 -26.11 1.58 11.45
N LEU A 527 -26.78 0.43 11.44
CA LEU A 527 -26.36 -0.73 12.22
C LEU A 527 -24.92 -1.11 11.86
N ASP A 528 -24.59 -1.19 10.57
CA ASP A 528 -23.24 -1.48 10.09
C ASP A 528 -22.22 -0.44 10.55
N ALA A 529 -22.55 0.86 10.54
CA ALA A 529 -21.65 1.91 11.00
C ALA A 529 -21.35 1.78 12.51
N LEU A 530 -22.35 1.41 13.31
CA LEU A 530 -22.21 1.21 14.75
C LEU A 530 -21.43 -0.09 15.09
N TYR A 531 -21.66 -1.17 14.35
CA TYR A 531 -21.08 -2.51 14.63
C TYR A 531 -19.79 -2.83 13.89
N ASN A 532 -19.43 -2.12 12.82
CA ASN A 532 -18.17 -2.32 12.10
C ASN A 532 -17.16 -1.20 12.39
N GLY A 533 -17.59 -0.06 12.95
CA GLY A 533 -16.70 1.00 13.39
C GLY A 533 -15.85 0.59 14.60
N LYS A 534 -14.53 0.84 14.57
CA LYS A 534 -13.66 0.70 15.74
C LYS A 534 -13.91 1.79 16.80
N PHE A 535 -14.44 2.94 16.38
CA PHE A 535 -14.76 4.08 17.23
C PHE A 535 -16.20 4.56 16.94
N ILE A 536 -16.87 5.08 17.97
CA ILE A 536 -18.15 5.75 17.85
C ILE A 536 -17.91 7.24 18.09
N TYR A 537 -18.30 8.05 17.12
CA TYR A 537 -18.25 9.49 17.25
C TYR A 537 -19.57 10.00 17.82
N PHE A 538 -19.53 11.04 18.62
CA PHE A 538 -20.71 11.73 19.12
C PHE A 538 -20.55 13.21 18.85
N ALA A 539 -21.59 13.82 18.27
CA ALA A 539 -21.64 15.26 17.98
C ALA A 539 -20.43 15.78 17.15
N GLY A 540 -19.89 14.95 16.25
CA GLY A 540 -18.79 15.35 15.34
C GLY A 540 -17.41 15.40 15.99
N ASP A 541 -17.35 15.68 17.30
CA ASP A 541 -16.13 16.12 17.96
C ASP A 541 -15.56 15.13 18.98
N TYR A 542 -16.33 14.10 19.36
CA TYR A 542 -15.93 13.16 20.43
C TYR A 542 -15.88 11.71 19.91
N ALA A 543 -14.69 11.13 19.85
CA ALA A 543 -14.48 9.72 19.50
C ALA A 543 -14.34 8.87 20.76
N PHE A 544 -15.06 7.75 20.82
CA PHE A 544 -14.90 6.75 21.86
C PHE A 544 -14.63 5.40 21.23
N SER A 545 -13.64 4.66 21.75
CA SER A 545 -13.41 3.29 21.29
C SER A 545 -14.68 2.46 21.48
N ARG A 546 -15.13 1.78 20.42
CA ARG A 546 -16.32 0.93 20.49
C ARG A 546 -16.10 -0.23 21.45
N SER A 547 -14.92 -0.85 21.44
CA SER A 547 -14.61 -1.93 22.40
C SER A 547 -14.78 -1.44 23.83
N ASN A 548 -14.37 -0.21 24.12
CA ASN A 548 -14.51 0.38 25.44
C ASN A 548 -15.98 0.66 25.75
N LEU A 549 -16.73 1.30 24.85
CA LEU A 549 -18.16 1.53 25.03
C LEU A 549 -18.96 0.23 25.21
N CYS A 550 -18.66 -0.82 24.44
CA CYS A 550 -19.27 -2.14 24.58
C CYS A 550 -18.93 -2.77 25.93
N THR A 551 -17.64 -2.85 26.27
CA THR A 551 -17.18 -3.42 27.55
C THR A 551 -17.83 -2.71 28.74
N TYR A 552 -17.91 -1.38 28.69
CA TYR A 552 -18.48 -0.59 29.77
C TYR A 552 -20.00 -0.63 29.82
N SER A 553 -20.68 -0.69 28.67
CA SER A 553 -22.13 -0.93 28.64
C SER A 553 -22.47 -2.31 29.19
N CYS A 554 -21.70 -3.35 28.83
CA CYS A 554 -21.83 -4.70 29.39
C CYS A 554 -21.58 -4.74 30.90
N ASN A 555 -20.57 -4.02 31.39
CA ASN A 555 -20.28 -3.93 32.83
C ASN A 555 -21.39 -3.20 33.60
N LEU A 556 -21.95 -2.13 33.03
CA LEU A 556 -23.07 -1.40 33.60
C LEU A 556 -24.32 -2.27 33.75
N VAL A 557 -24.62 -3.10 32.74
CA VAL A 557 -25.79 -3.98 32.73
C VAL A 557 -25.60 -5.21 33.63
N SER A 558 -24.37 -5.69 33.78
CA SER A 558 -24.08 -6.91 34.56
C SER A 558 -23.90 -6.65 36.05
N HIS A 559 -23.44 -5.47 36.44
CA HIS A 559 -23.21 -5.11 37.84
C HIS A 559 -24.15 -3.97 38.20
N ALA A 560 -25.34 -4.30 38.73
CA ALA A 560 -26.29 -3.33 39.30
C ALA A 560 -25.72 -2.66 40.56
N SER A 561 -24.58 -1.98 40.42
CA SER A 561 -23.84 -1.27 41.44
C SER A 561 -23.65 0.17 40.99
N SER A 562 -23.60 1.09 41.96
CA SER A 562 -23.59 2.53 41.71
C SER A 562 -22.53 2.93 40.68
N TRP A 563 -22.88 3.88 39.81
CA TRP A 563 -21.99 4.45 38.80
C TRP A 563 -20.59 4.84 39.30
N TRP A 564 -20.44 5.22 40.57
CA TRP A 564 -19.16 5.47 41.21
C TRP A 564 -18.21 4.27 41.16
N LYS A 565 -18.72 3.07 41.44
CA LYS A 565 -17.93 1.83 41.40
C LYS A 565 -17.56 1.45 39.96
N THR A 566 -18.46 1.71 39.01
CA THR A 566 -18.16 1.57 37.58
C THR A 566 -17.08 2.56 37.16
N ALA A 567 -17.16 3.82 37.59
CA ALA A 567 -16.16 4.86 37.33
C ALA A 567 -14.79 4.55 37.98
N ASP A 568 -14.77 3.98 39.18
CA ASP A 568 -13.54 3.56 39.84
C ASP A 568 -12.89 2.38 39.10
N ASN A 569 -13.69 1.41 38.66
CA ASN A 569 -13.21 0.30 37.83
C ASN A 569 -12.69 0.79 36.47
N LEU A 570 -13.32 1.81 35.88
CA LEU A 570 -12.88 2.47 34.64
C LEU A 570 -11.50 3.11 34.80
N ASN A 571 -11.32 3.86 35.88
CA ASN A 571 -10.05 4.50 36.19
C ASN A 571 -8.95 3.48 36.47
N LEU A 572 -9.27 2.40 37.19
CA LEU A 572 -8.33 1.33 37.49
C LEU A 572 -7.89 0.60 36.20
N GLN A 573 -8.83 0.34 35.28
CA GLN A 573 -8.50 -0.29 34.01
C GLN A 573 -7.69 0.64 33.09
N ALA A 574 -8.07 1.91 32.98
CA ALA A 574 -7.31 2.91 32.21
C ALA A 574 -5.87 3.04 32.74
N PHE A 575 -5.72 3.07 34.06
CA PHE A 575 -4.42 3.07 34.73
C PHE A 575 -3.59 1.82 34.39
N ASN A 576 -4.19 0.63 34.43
CA ASN A 576 -3.51 -0.62 34.09
C ASN A 576 -3.11 -0.70 32.60
N GLU A 577 -3.81 -0.01 31.72
CA GLU A 577 -3.52 0.09 30.29
C GLU A 577 -2.52 1.23 29.96
N GLY A 578 -2.00 1.93 30.98
CA GLY A 578 -1.03 3.03 30.80
C GLY A 578 -1.65 4.32 30.27
N LEU A 579 -2.98 4.46 30.35
CA LEU A 579 -3.70 5.68 30.00
C LEU A 579 -3.74 6.61 31.23
N GLU A 580 -3.47 7.90 31.04
CA GLU A 580 -3.53 8.89 32.14
C GLU A 580 -4.92 8.90 32.80
N GLN A 581 -4.96 9.18 34.12
CA GLN A 581 -6.21 9.27 34.88
C GLN A 581 -7.22 10.20 34.19
N VAL A 582 -8.43 9.70 33.97
CA VAL A 582 -9.49 10.43 33.29
C VAL A 582 -9.99 11.54 34.21
N ALA A 583 -9.59 12.80 33.96
CA ALA A 583 -9.92 13.93 34.83
C ALA A 583 -11.46 14.07 35.02
N PRO A 584 -11.97 14.63 36.14
CA PRO A 584 -13.40 14.67 36.48
C PRO A 584 -14.34 15.29 35.42
N VAL A 585 -13.81 16.17 34.55
CA VAL A 585 -14.55 16.77 33.43
C VAL A 585 -14.85 15.75 32.33
N TYR A 586 -14.03 14.72 32.17
CA TYR A 586 -14.24 13.63 31.22
C TYR A 586 -15.27 12.60 31.71
N TRP A 587 -15.54 12.51 33.03
CA TRP A 587 -16.55 11.59 33.57
C TRP A 587 -17.96 11.90 33.04
N LYS A 588 -18.41 13.16 33.13
CA LYS A 588 -19.74 13.56 32.63
C LYS A 588 -19.86 13.28 31.13
N ARG A 589 -18.78 13.47 30.39
CA ARG A 589 -18.71 13.22 28.95
C ARG A 589 -18.73 11.73 28.62
N LEU A 590 -18.03 10.90 29.38
CA LEU A 590 -18.04 9.44 29.20
C LEU A 590 -19.41 8.84 29.51
N VAL A 591 -20.09 9.31 30.56
CA VAL A 591 -21.47 8.88 30.89
C VAL A 591 -22.43 9.30 29.80
N GLN A 592 -22.33 10.54 29.31
CA GLN A 592 -23.12 11.00 28.19
C GLN A 592 -22.86 10.15 26.95
N ALA A 593 -21.60 9.82 26.65
CA ALA A 593 -21.25 8.96 25.52
C ALA A 593 -21.77 7.53 25.65
N LEU A 594 -21.68 6.93 26.84
CA LEU A 594 -22.27 5.62 27.12
C LEU A 594 -23.78 5.64 26.94
N LEU A 595 -24.44 6.70 27.42
CA LEU A 595 -25.87 6.89 27.22
C LEU A 595 -26.22 7.01 25.74
N MET A 596 -25.53 7.90 25.02
CA MET A 596 -25.72 8.10 23.59
C MET A 596 -25.53 6.79 22.80
N TYR A 597 -24.50 6.02 23.15
CA TYR A 597 -24.20 4.73 22.54
C TYR A 597 -25.34 3.73 22.74
N ASN A 598 -25.85 3.59 23.97
CA ASN A 598 -26.92 2.65 24.27
C ASN A 598 -28.26 3.07 23.61
N ILE A 599 -28.56 4.36 23.52
CA ILE A 599 -29.74 4.87 22.80
C ILE A 599 -29.63 4.54 21.30
N LEU A 600 -28.49 4.84 20.68
CA LEU A 600 -28.23 4.51 19.27
C LEU A 600 -28.36 3.00 19.01
N GLN A 601 -27.71 2.19 19.86
CA GLN A 601 -27.74 0.74 19.74
C GLN A 601 -29.18 0.22 19.85
N PHE A 602 -29.95 0.68 20.85
CA PHE A 602 -31.34 0.29 21.03
C PHE A 602 -32.19 0.61 19.80
N HIS A 603 -32.15 1.85 19.31
CA HIS A 603 -32.92 2.24 18.13
C HIS A 603 -32.59 1.39 16.91
N LEU A 604 -31.30 1.15 16.65
CA LEU A 604 -30.85 0.35 15.52
C LEU A 604 -31.24 -1.13 15.67
N THR A 605 -31.16 -1.70 16.88
CA THR A 605 -31.57 -3.09 17.14
C THR A 605 -33.08 -3.29 17.06
N MET A 606 -33.86 -2.23 17.26
CA MET A 606 -35.32 -2.23 17.09
C MET A 606 -35.72 -2.06 15.62
N GLY A 607 -34.81 -2.23 14.65
CA GLY A 607 -35.15 -2.23 13.23
C GLY A 607 -35.24 -0.86 12.58
N CYS A 608 -34.82 0.22 13.26
CA CYS A 608 -34.50 1.46 12.56
C CYS A 608 -33.25 1.23 11.71
N VAL A 609 -33.38 1.31 10.39
CA VAL A 609 -32.23 1.15 9.46
C VAL A 609 -31.18 2.24 9.69
N HIS A 610 -31.63 3.42 10.08
CA HIS A 610 -30.83 4.61 10.32
C HIS A 610 -31.31 5.37 11.56
N VAL A 611 -30.38 5.90 12.34
CA VAL A 611 -30.67 6.78 13.48
C VAL A 611 -29.91 8.08 13.30
N ALA A 612 -30.66 9.17 13.14
CA ALA A 612 -30.11 10.50 12.96
C ALA A 612 -30.03 11.20 14.32
N ILE A 613 -28.82 11.59 14.74
CA ILE A 613 -28.57 12.35 15.97
C ILE A 613 -28.16 13.79 15.64
N PRO A 614 -28.40 14.75 16.53
CA PRO A 614 -28.01 16.14 16.31
C PRO A 614 -26.49 16.31 16.29
N MET A 615 -26.02 17.34 15.56
CA MET A 615 -24.60 17.64 15.43
C MET A 615 -23.95 18.10 16.73
N LEU A 616 -24.67 18.77 17.63
CA LEU A 616 -24.10 19.32 18.85
C LEU A 616 -24.55 18.51 20.08
N LEU A 617 -23.60 18.26 20.99
CA LEU A 617 -23.86 17.50 22.22
C LEU A 617 -24.95 18.15 23.09
N ARG A 618 -25.04 19.48 23.09
CA ARG A 618 -26.07 20.21 23.84
C ARG A 618 -27.49 19.92 23.34
N ASP A 619 -27.64 19.66 22.04
CA ASP A 619 -28.92 19.39 21.39
C ASP A 619 -29.32 17.91 21.52
N PHE A 620 -28.35 17.04 21.90
CA PHE A 620 -28.59 15.62 22.08
C PHE A 620 -29.59 15.34 23.21
N ASN A 621 -29.54 16.07 24.32
CA ASN A 621 -30.47 15.86 25.43
C ASN A 621 -31.92 16.08 24.97
N ASP A 622 -32.18 17.16 24.24
CA ASP A 622 -33.51 17.47 23.70
C ASP A 622 -33.94 16.45 22.64
N TRP A 623 -33.02 16.01 21.80
CA TRP A 623 -33.27 14.94 20.83
C TRP A 623 -33.59 13.60 21.52
N ALA A 624 -32.84 13.22 22.54
CA ALA A 624 -33.05 12.00 23.30
C ALA A 624 -34.42 12.03 23.98
N TRP A 625 -34.78 13.15 24.62
CA TRP A 625 -36.11 13.34 25.21
C TRP A 625 -37.25 13.31 24.19
N LYS A 626 -37.05 13.84 22.98
CA LYS A 626 -38.08 13.75 21.91
C LYS A 626 -38.25 12.34 21.36
N ASN A 627 -37.19 11.54 21.34
CA ASN A 627 -37.25 10.15 20.90
C ASN A 627 -37.63 9.19 22.03
N TYR A 628 -37.56 9.64 23.28
CA TYR A 628 -37.85 8.87 24.47
C TYR A 628 -39.26 8.23 24.49
N PRO A 629 -40.37 8.93 24.16
CA PRO A 629 -41.69 8.30 24.11
C PRO A 629 -41.78 7.18 23.08
N LYS A 630 -41.00 7.26 21.99
CA LYS A 630 -40.92 6.19 20.98
C LYS A 630 -40.16 5.00 21.53
N MET A 631 -39.03 5.21 22.20
CA MET A 631 -38.30 4.11 22.85
C MET A 631 -39.17 3.41 23.92
N PHE A 632 -39.88 4.20 24.73
CA PHE A 632 -40.75 3.68 25.78
C PHE A 632 -41.99 2.96 25.25
N SER A 633 -42.60 3.44 24.16
CA SER A 633 -43.75 2.75 23.55
C SER A 633 -43.35 1.42 22.91
N TRP A 634 -42.18 1.35 22.27
CA TRP A 634 -41.65 0.10 21.74
C TRP A 634 -41.26 -0.88 22.84
N PHE A 635 -40.80 -0.36 23.99
CA PHE A 635 -40.50 -1.15 25.17
C PHE A 635 -41.75 -1.67 25.91
N ILE A 636 -42.86 -0.90 25.93
CA ILE A 636 -44.15 -1.39 26.45
C ILE A 636 -44.76 -2.45 25.52
N TYR A 637 -44.50 -2.31 24.22
CA TYR A 637 -45.00 -3.23 23.19
C TYR A 637 -44.30 -4.60 23.22
N LEU A 638 -43.00 -4.62 23.56
CA LEU A 638 -42.22 -5.84 23.84
C LEU A 638 -42.53 -6.39 25.22
#